data_AF-A0A9D5HJS8-F1
#
_entry.id   AF-A0A9D5HJS8-F1
#
_cell.length_a   1.000
_cell.length_b   1.000
_cell.length_c   1.000
_cell.angle_alpha   90.00
_cell.angle_beta   90.00
_cell.angle_gamma   90.00
#
_symmetry.space_group_name_H-M   'P 1'
#
loop_
_entity.id
_entity.type
_entity.pdbx_description
1 polymer ?
#
loop_
_entity_poly.entity_id
_entity_poly.type
_entity_poly.pdbx_seq_one_letter_code
_entity_poly.pdbx_strand_id
1 'polypeptide(L)'
;MPPLKISKKHHNHINNPFPSHPKGLPFIHGSLSFNPSKVPQHHAFQIGEDFQLNWSSGNGGWLSVSHLSQPKRSLWSTIPGEAFISAAAAQTEVEESRGSFAIKDGDVSFVCNHQSIEEIRVLYQSDIEKKAKNPDFLHGYFKADDSLKGMKFPVLIITGWVFSKKKNEKPVYRTLYSGTNKSFTFGSQIRRKPSYAARYWLLLDQKNKNQIGFKVKFGEIAWQWSPRTFPKASKTFPNWKLVRFRRQKLVVHFSRRRGFLPLSCEDDVEEEQKVELFKGFNRVFITYSSEEDERFYGFGEQFSHMEFKGKRVPILVQEQGIGRGDQPITFASNLVSYRSGGDWSTTYAPSPFYMTSKMKSLYLEGYSYSVFDLRKHDRVQIQIYESSAQGRILNGTSPVELIENFTEIIGRPPALPEWIISGAVVGMQGGTEAVRRVWDQLQEHDVPISGFWLQDWVGQRETLIGSQLWWNWEVDKDRYPGWKQLVDDLRACDIQVMTYCNPCLVPTDQKKNRKRDLFEEANNLGILVKDNNGHTYMIPNTTFDVGMLDLTHPKAGNWFKKVLHEMVDSGVRGWMADFGEGLPLDANTYSGEDAVAAHNRYPELWAKINREFVDEWRSTCHEKKKEDSNDNLVFFMRAGFRGSFKWSMLFWEGDQMVSWQKNDGIKSSVVGLLSSGLSGFAFNHSDIGGYCAVNMPMIRYRRSEELLIRWMELNAFSTVFRTHEGNIPSSNCQFYSNRNTLDQFARFAKVYKAWKFYRIKLVKEAAEKGLPVVRHLFLHYPDDEHVHSLSYQQFLVGSEFLVVPVLDRGKKEVKAYFPVSGGEIWQHVWTGRVFTKPLDNSGKNQQGFEAWIEAPIGYPAVFVKHGSSIGDMKSLVKFDIKSLQLRNSRSLLELPQTGTLAARMEKKGGVDIPNDGALQQYIDVALGANEALIGFFDGYMAPEVENHVILQADWAEQ
;
A
#
# COMPACT_ATOMS: atom_id res chain seq x y z
N MET A 1 -18.30 -20.20 -8.13
CA MET A 1 -17.51 -19.72 -9.30
C MET A 1 -16.77 -20.92 -9.89
N PRO A 2 -16.30 -20.89 -11.15
CA PRO A 2 -15.37 -21.91 -11.61
C PRO A 2 -14.10 -21.90 -10.74
N PRO A 3 -13.43 -23.04 -10.56
CA PRO A 3 -12.19 -23.09 -9.79
C PRO A 3 -11.10 -22.22 -10.43
N LEU A 4 -10.27 -21.58 -9.61
CA LEU A 4 -9.09 -20.86 -10.07
C LEU A 4 -8.08 -21.84 -10.66
N LYS A 5 -7.52 -21.51 -11.82
CA LYS A 5 -6.39 -22.27 -12.37
C LYS A 5 -5.10 -21.66 -11.85
N ILE A 6 -4.53 -22.29 -10.84
CA ILE A 6 -3.34 -21.78 -10.13
C ILE A 6 -2.10 -22.55 -10.60
N SER A 7 -1.07 -21.79 -10.98
CA SER A 7 0.25 -22.31 -11.32
C SER A 7 1.27 -21.78 -10.31
N LYS A 8 1.84 -22.68 -9.51
CA LYS A 8 2.93 -22.35 -8.58
C LYS A 8 4.26 -22.50 -9.29
N LYS A 9 5.02 -21.40 -9.35
CA LYS A 9 6.37 -21.43 -9.94
C LYS A 9 7.40 -21.49 -8.83
N HIS A 10 7.86 -22.71 -8.54
CA HIS A 10 9.00 -22.99 -7.67
C HIS A 10 10.20 -23.44 -8.53
N HIS A 11 11.42 -23.26 -8.00
CA HIS A 11 12.75 -23.19 -8.65
C HIS A 11 13.20 -24.34 -9.59
N ASN A 12 12.43 -24.70 -10.62
CA ASN A 12 12.79 -25.81 -11.50
C ASN A 12 13.41 -25.36 -12.85
N HIS A 13 13.40 -24.07 -13.20
CA HIS A 13 14.00 -23.53 -14.44
C HIS A 13 14.57 -22.11 -14.26
N ILE A 14 15.41 -21.66 -15.20
CA ILE A 14 15.83 -20.24 -15.31
C ILE A 14 14.56 -19.40 -15.45
N ASN A 15 14.28 -18.57 -14.44
CA ASN A 15 13.08 -17.74 -14.43
C ASN A 15 13.17 -16.65 -15.50
N ASN A 16 12.03 -16.29 -16.11
CA ASN A 16 11.97 -15.12 -16.98
C ASN A 16 12.14 -13.84 -16.13
N PRO A 17 13.22 -13.06 -16.32
CA PRO A 17 13.48 -11.88 -15.51
C PRO A 17 12.59 -10.68 -15.88
N PHE A 18 11.89 -10.75 -17.02
CA PHE A 18 10.91 -9.77 -17.48
C PHE A 18 9.53 -10.43 -17.58
N PRO A 19 8.89 -10.74 -16.45
CA PRO A 19 7.57 -11.35 -16.46
C PRO A 19 6.59 -10.41 -17.17
N SER A 20 5.79 -10.96 -18.09
CA SER A 20 4.77 -10.17 -18.79
C SER A 20 3.73 -9.63 -17.81
N HIS A 21 3.20 -8.44 -18.08
CA HIS A 21 2.06 -7.93 -17.34
C HIS A 21 0.87 -8.89 -17.49
N PRO A 22 0.13 -9.17 -16.39
CA PRO A 22 -1.04 -10.02 -16.45
C PRO A 22 -2.08 -9.46 -17.42
N LYS A 23 -2.57 -10.30 -18.33
CA LYS A 23 -3.64 -9.91 -19.28
C LYS A 23 -4.99 -10.01 -18.57
N GLY A 24 -5.69 -8.90 -18.43
CA GLY A 24 -7.10 -8.89 -18.03
C GLY A 24 -8.02 -8.72 -19.24
N LEU A 25 -9.33 -8.80 -18.98
CA LEU A 25 -10.33 -8.32 -19.92
C LEU A 25 -10.00 -6.89 -20.37
N PRO A 26 -10.06 -6.60 -21.68
CA PRO A 26 -9.84 -5.25 -22.16
C PRO A 26 -10.95 -4.32 -21.68
N PHE A 27 -10.71 -3.01 -21.82
CA PHE A 27 -11.71 -2.00 -21.51
C PHE A 27 -13.02 -2.30 -22.24
N ILE A 28 -14.11 -2.47 -21.49
CA ILE A 28 -15.42 -2.83 -22.04
C ILE A 28 -16.21 -1.56 -22.33
N HIS A 29 -16.84 -1.52 -23.49
CA HIS A 29 -17.73 -0.43 -23.88
C HIS A 29 -19.02 -0.98 -24.47
N GLY A 30 -20.14 -0.33 -24.18
CA GLY A 30 -21.40 -0.57 -24.86
C GLY A 30 -22.42 0.52 -24.58
N SER A 31 -23.50 0.46 -25.34
CA SER A 31 -24.57 1.46 -25.35
C SER A 31 -25.56 1.31 -24.20
N LEU A 32 -26.06 2.44 -23.71
CA LEU A 32 -27.25 2.53 -22.86
C LEU A 32 -28.51 2.68 -23.72
N SER A 33 -29.57 2.00 -23.33
CA SER A 33 -30.94 2.28 -23.78
C SER A 33 -31.86 2.41 -22.57
N PHE A 34 -33.07 2.94 -22.76
CA PHE A 34 -34.04 3.08 -21.68
C PHE A 34 -35.47 2.96 -22.22
N ASN A 35 -36.41 2.64 -21.34
CA ASN A 35 -37.82 2.58 -21.68
C ASN A 35 -38.50 3.96 -21.52
N PRO A 36 -38.81 4.69 -22.62
CA PRO A 36 -39.38 6.05 -22.53
C PRO A 36 -40.80 6.09 -21.95
N SER A 37 -41.50 4.96 -21.89
CA SER A 37 -42.83 4.87 -21.26
C SER A 37 -42.80 4.79 -19.74
N LYS A 38 -41.66 4.38 -19.16
CA LYS A 38 -41.49 4.16 -17.72
C LYS A 38 -40.46 5.08 -17.09
N VAL A 39 -39.53 5.60 -17.88
CA VAL A 39 -38.49 6.51 -17.42
C VAL A 39 -38.77 7.90 -17.99
N PRO A 40 -38.94 8.94 -17.14
CA PRO A 40 -39.27 10.29 -17.59
C PRO A 40 -38.14 10.91 -18.44
N GLN A 41 -38.43 12.00 -19.16
CA GLN A 41 -37.40 12.71 -19.95
C GLN A 41 -36.32 13.35 -19.07
N HIS A 42 -36.72 14.00 -17.97
CA HIS A 42 -35.81 14.58 -16.99
C HIS A 42 -36.46 14.46 -15.61
N HIS A 43 -35.74 13.97 -14.62
CA HIS A 43 -36.25 13.87 -13.26
C HIS A 43 -35.13 13.80 -12.22
N ALA A 44 -35.36 14.39 -11.05
CA ALA A 44 -34.49 14.28 -9.88
C ALA A 44 -35.15 13.33 -8.88
N PHE A 45 -34.45 12.26 -8.54
CA PHE A 45 -34.90 11.23 -7.61
C PHE A 45 -34.15 11.36 -6.29
N GLN A 46 -34.87 11.37 -5.18
CA GLN A 46 -34.28 11.52 -3.86
C GLN A 46 -33.56 10.23 -3.42
N ILE A 47 -32.40 10.38 -2.77
CA ILE A 47 -31.65 9.30 -2.10
C ILE A 47 -31.46 9.73 -0.64
N GLY A 48 -32.18 9.11 0.28
CA GLY A 48 -32.22 9.54 1.68
C GLY A 48 -32.72 10.97 1.83
N GLU A 49 -32.16 11.71 2.77
CA GLU A 49 -32.53 13.10 3.09
C GLU A 49 -31.60 14.12 2.42
N ASP A 50 -30.36 13.75 2.12
CA ASP A 50 -29.28 14.70 1.78
C ASP A 50 -28.85 14.64 0.31
N PHE A 51 -29.28 13.62 -0.44
CA PHE A 51 -28.78 13.36 -1.79
C PHE A 51 -29.89 13.23 -2.82
N GLN A 52 -29.52 13.49 -4.07
CA GLN A 52 -30.38 13.29 -5.22
C GLN A 52 -29.61 12.66 -6.39
N LEU A 53 -30.33 11.90 -7.20
CA LEU A 53 -29.89 11.41 -8.49
C LEU A 53 -30.70 12.08 -9.59
N ASN A 54 -30.00 12.81 -10.45
CA ASN A 54 -30.55 13.45 -11.64
C ASN A 54 -30.47 12.49 -12.82
N TRP A 55 -31.59 12.26 -13.48
CA TRP A 55 -31.70 11.53 -14.74
C TRP A 55 -32.09 12.47 -15.87
N SER A 56 -31.48 12.27 -17.04
CA SER A 56 -31.90 12.89 -18.30
C SER A 56 -31.84 11.88 -19.42
N SER A 57 -32.87 11.86 -20.28
CA SER A 57 -32.90 11.07 -21.52
C SER A 57 -32.10 11.69 -22.67
N GLY A 58 -31.58 12.90 -22.49
CA GLY A 58 -30.76 13.59 -23.49
C GLY A 58 -29.46 12.85 -23.80
N ASN A 59 -28.95 12.97 -25.03
CA ASN A 59 -27.70 12.35 -25.48
C ASN A 59 -27.61 10.83 -25.21
N GLY A 60 -28.73 10.11 -25.34
CA GLY A 60 -28.79 8.66 -25.12
C GLY A 60 -29.03 8.22 -23.68
N GLY A 61 -29.20 9.15 -22.74
CA GLY A 61 -29.48 8.86 -21.34
C GLY A 61 -28.24 9.01 -20.45
N TRP A 62 -28.37 9.66 -19.29
CA TRP A 62 -27.32 9.74 -18.28
C TRP A 62 -27.85 10.01 -16.87
N LEU A 63 -27.03 9.66 -15.87
CA LEU A 63 -27.29 9.81 -14.44
C LEU A 63 -26.19 10.65 -13.79
N SER A 64 -26.55 11.46 -12.80
CA SER A 64 -25.60 12.16 -11.93
C SER A 64 -26.10 12.22 -10.50
N VAL A 65 -25.22 11.94 -9.54
CA VAL A 65 -25.47 11.99 -8.11
C VAL A 65 -24.88 13.28 -7.55
N SER A 66 -25.66 14.00 -6.74
CA SER A 66 -25.24 15.25 -6.10
C SER A 66 -25.78 15.34 -4.68
N HIS A 67 -25.12 16.11 -3.83
CA HIS A 67 -25.63 16.48 -2.52
C HIS A 67 -26.60 17.68 -2.66
N LEU A 68 -27.70 17.69 -1.90
CA LEU A 68 -28.75 18.71 -2.02
C LEU A 68 -28.26 20.13 -1.68
N SER A 69 -27.27 20.27 -0.80
CA SER A 69 -26.64 21.57 -0.53
C SER A 69 -25.76 22.09 -1.66
N GLN A 70 -25.33 21.22 -2.59
CA GLN A 70 -24.46 21.56 -3.73
C GLN A 70 -24.95 20.85 -5.01
N PRO A 71 -26.18 21.12 -5.49
CA PRO A 71 -26.81 20.33 -6.55
C PRO A 71 -26.13 20.43 -7.91
N LYS A 72 -25.27 21.45 -8.11
CA LYS A 72 -24.47 21.64 -9.34
C LYS A 72 -23.19 20.80 -9.34
N ARG A 73 -22.75 20.31 -8.18
CA ARG A 73 -21.53 19.53 -8.05
C ARG A 73 -21.87 18.05 -8.13
N SER A 74 -21.36 17.38 -9.15
CA SER A 74 -21.51 15.93 -9.27
C SER A 74 -20.49 15.20 -8.40
N LEU A 75 -20.98 14.31 -7.54
CA LEU A 75 -20.17 13.35 -6.79
C LEU A 75 -19.85 12.11 -7.64
N TRP A 76 -20.75 11.77 -8.57
CA TRP A 76 -20.61 10.64 -9.48
C TRP A 76 -21.55 10.83 -10.68
N SER A 77 -21.07 10.60 -11.90
CA SER A 77 -21.88 10.73 -13.13
C SER A 77 -21.56 9.65 -14.14
N THR A 78 -22.56 9.14 -14.84
CA THR A 78 -22.36 8.25 -15.99
C THR A 78 -21.95 9.02 -17.24
N ILE A 79 -21.45 8.30 -18.23
CA ILE A 79 -21.17 8.86 -19.57
C ILE A 79 -22.48 8.83 -20.38
N PRO A 80 -22.87 9.93 -21.06
CA PRO A 80 -24.09 9.95 -21.85
C PRO A 80 -24.17 8.87 -22.93
N GLY A 81 -25.28 8.14 -22.96
CA GLY A 81 -25.56 7.10 -23.95
C GLY A 81 -24.78 5.80 -23.79
N GLU A 82 -23.99 5.68 -22.71
CA GLU A 82 -23.13 4.51 -22.47
C GLU A 82 -23.54 3.70 -21.24
N ALA A 83 -23.31 2.39 -21.33
CA ALA A 83 -23.54 1.48 -20.22
C ALA A 83 -22.59 1.80 -19.06
N PHE A 84 -23.16 1.97 -17.86
CA PHE A 84 -22.43 2.21 -16.62
C PHE A 84 -22.30 0.94 -15.77
N ILE A 85 -23.10 -0.09 -16.07
CA ILE A 85 -22.97 -1.44 -15.52
C ILE A 85 -22.78 -2.42 -16.67
N SER A 86 -21.81 -3.31 -16.54
CA SER A 86 -21.62 -4.45 -17.44
C SER A 86 -21.16 -5.67 -16.65
N ALA A 87 -21.26 -6.86 -17.25
CA ALA A 87 -20.88 -8.10 -16.58
C ALA A 87 -20.27 -9.10 -17.57
N ALA A 88 -19.39 -9.97 -17.09
CA ALA A 88 -18.80 -11.03 -17.89
C ALA A 88 -18.62 -12.32 -17.09
N ALA A 89 -18.41 -13.41 -17.82
CA ALA A 89 -17.97 -14.68 -17.30
C ALA A 89 -16.65 -15.05 -17.98
N ALA A 90 -15.60 -15.21 -17.19
CA ALA A 90 -14.26 -15.57 -17.68
C ALA A 90 -13.55 -16.50 -16.70
N GLN A 91 -12.69 -17.38 -17.21
CA GLN A 91 -11.78 -18.15 -16.36
C GLN A 91 -10.72 -17.23 -15.74
N THR A 92 -10.36 -17.47 -14.49
CA THR A 92 -9.24 -16.79 -13.84
C THR A 92 -8.05 -17.74 -13.78
N GLU A 93 -6.91 -17.30 -14.29
CA GLU A 93 -5.63 -17.98 -14.07
C GLU A 93 -4.78 -17.13 -13.12
N VAL A 94 -4.09 -17.79 -12.20
CA VAL A 94 -3.20 -17.17 -11.22
C VAL A 94 -1.84 -17.81 -11.32
N GLU A 95 -0.79 -17.00 -11.43
CA GLU A 95 0.58 -17.45 -11.20
C GLU A 95 1.02 -16.95 -9.81
N GLU A 96 1.49 -17.87 -8.97
CA GLU A 96 1.88 -17.59 -7.59
C GLU A 96 3.34 -18.00 -7.37
N SER A 97 4.09 -17.14 -6.68
CA SER A 97 5.44 -17.45 -6.19
C SER A 97 5.76 -16.64 -4.94
N ARG A 98 5.87 -17.29 -3.78
CA ARG A 98 6.31 -16.69 -2.51
C ARG A 98 5.64 -15.34 -2.20
N GLY A 99 4.31 -15.30 -2.16
CA GLY A 99 3.56 -14.07 -1.87
C GLY A 99 3.52 -13.03 -3.00
N SER A 100 4.08 -13.33 -4.17
CA SER A 100 3.90 -12.56 -5.41
C SER A 100 2.86 -13.22 -6.31
N PHE A 101 1.94 -12.42 -6.86
CA PHE A 101 0.82 -12.94 -7.65
C PHE A 101 0.71 -12.29 -9.02
N ALA A 102 0.19 -13.05 -9.99
CA ALA A 102 -0.17 -12.56 -11.31
C ALA A 102 -1.55 -13.10 -11.68
N ILE A 103 -2.57 -12.26 -11.57
CA ILE A 103 -3.96 -12.64 -11.89
C ILE A 103 -4.29 -12.21 -13.32
N LYS A 104 -4.66 -13.16 -14.17
CA LYS A 104 -5.03 -12.94 -15.57
C LYS A 104 -6.38 -13.56 -15.90
N ASP A 105 -7.11 -12.93 -16.81
CA ASP A 105 -8.32 -13.50 -17.39
C ASP A 105 -7.88 -14.45 -18.52
N GLY A 106 -8.31 -15.71 -18.42
CA GLY A 106 -8.12 -16.75 -19.44
C GLY A 106 -9.22 -16.69 -20.49
N ASP A 107 -9.82 -17.85 -20.78
CA ASP A 107 -10.93 -17.93 -21.74
C ASP A 107 -12.15 -17.15 -21.24
N VAL A 108 -12.64 -16.25 -22.10
CA VAL A 108 -13.82 -15.42 -21.85
C VAL A 108 -15.03 -16.12 -22.46
N SER A 109 -15.94 -16.61 -21.62
CA SER A 109 -17.15 -17.31 -22.05
C SER A 109 -18.12 -16.35 -22.74
N PHE A 110 -18.48 -15.25 -22.07
CA PHE A 110 -19.34 -14.21 -22.63
C PHE A 110 -19.21 -12.88 -21.90
N VAL A 111 -19.63 -11.80 -22.57
CA VAL A 111 -19.63 -10.43 -22.07
C VAL A 111 -20.98 -9.78 -22.38
N CYS A 112 -21.64 -9.25 -21.35
CA CYS A 112 -22.83 -8.41 -21.44
C CYS A 112 -22.42 -6.95 -21.22
N ASN A 113 -22.10 -6.26 -22.32
CA ASN A 113 -21.56 -4.90 -22.34
C ASN A 113 -22.61 -3.82 -22.67
N HIS A 114 -23.82 -4.21 -23.07
CA HIS A 114 -24.92 -3.27 -23.30
C HIS A 114 -25.87 -3.27 -22.11
N GLN A 115 -26.50 -2.13 -21.85
CA GLN A 115 -27.39 -1.94 -20.71
C GLN A 115 -28.70 -1.29 -21.16
N SER A 116 -29.82 -1.72 -20.59
CA SER A 116 -31.09 -1.00 -20.65
C SER A 116 -31.54 -0.57 -19.26
N ILE A 117 -32.19 0.58 -19.13
CA ILE A 117 -32.94 0.97 -17.93
C ILE A 117 -34.43 0.74 -18.20
N GLU A 118 -35.05 -0.12 -17.39
CA GLU A 118 -36.50 -0.32 -17.42
C GLU A 118 -37.22 0.66 -16.50
N GLU A 119 -36.65 0.91 -15.32
CA GLU A 119 -37.29 1.69 -14.28
C GLU A 119 -36.26 2.31 -13.31
N ILE A 120 -36.52 3.55 -12.88
CA ILE A 120 -35.87 4.22 -11.76
C ILE A 120 -36.96 4.52 -10.75
N ARG A 121 -36.85 3.98 -9.53
CA ARG A 121 -37.88 4.09 -8.50
C ARG A 121 -37.28 4.48 -7.16
N VAL A 122 -37.95 5.38 -6.46
CA VAL A 122 -37.70 5.68 -5.05
C VAL A 122 -38.61 4.81 -4.22
N LEU A 123 -38.03 4.05 -3.29
CA LEU A 123 -38.72 3.19 -2.35
C LEU A 123 -38.76 3.88 -1.00
N TYR A 124 -39.93 3.89 -0.37
CA TYR A 124 -40.14 4.34 1.00
C TYR A 124 -40.33 3.13 1.93
N GLN A 125 -40.13 3.35 3.23
CA GLN A 125 -40.35 2.33 4.26
C GLN A 125 -41.76 1.68 4.13
N SER A 126 -42.78 2.50 3.87
CA SER A 126 -44.16 2.05 3.67
C SER A 126 -44.35 1.11 2.47
N ASP A 127 -43.51 1.22 1.45
CA ASP A 127 -43.60 0.36 0.25
C ASP A 127 -43.11 -1.06 0.55
N ILE A 128 -42.15 -1.19 1.47
CA ILE A 128 -41.64 -2.47 1.95
C ILE A 128 -42.64 -3.09 2.92
N GLU A 129 -43.28 -2.31 3.78
CA GLU A 129 -44.31 -2.83 4.69
C GLU A 129 -45.55 -3.34 3.92
N LYS A 130 -45.93 -2.67 2.83
CA LYS A 130 -47.00 -3.15 1.91
C LYS A 130 -46.63 -4.46 1.20
N LYS A 131 -45.33 -4.74 0.99
CA LYS A 131 -44.80 -5.95 0.34
C LYS A 131 -45.12 -7.25 1.09
N ALA A 132 -45.32 -7.20 2.40
CA ALA A 132 -45.75 -8.37 3.19
C ALA A 132 -47.11 -8.93 2.72
N LYS A 133 -47.88 -8.17 1.91
CA LYS A 133 -49.21 -8.55 1.44
C LYS A 133 -49.31 -8.85 -0.07
N ASN A 134 -48.27 -8.63 -0.89
CA ASN A 134 -48.32 -8.90 -2.34
C ASN A 134 -46.93 -9.29 -2.95
N PRO A 135 -46.70 -10.56 -3.37
CA PRO A 135 -45.36 -11.09 -3.69
C PRO A 135 -44.69 -10.62 -5.00
N ASP A 136 -45.43 -10.00 -5.93
CA ASP A 136 -44.96 -9.80 -7.31
C ASP A 136 -44.13 -8.52 -7.55
N PHE A 137 -44.11 -7.58 -6.59
CA PHE A 137 -43.61 -6.21 -6.83
C PHE A 137 -42.07 -6.12 -7.03
N LEU A 138 -41.29 -7.12 -6.58
CA LEU A 138 -39.82 -7.12 -6.60
C LEU A 138 -39.22 -8.54 -6.75
N HIS A 139 -39.87 -9.39 -7.55
CA HIS A 139 -39.44 -10.79 -7.74
C HIS A 139 -38.00 -10.87 -8.30
N GLY A 140 -37.09 -11.53 -7.57
CA GLY A 140 -35.69 -11.75 -7.96
C GLY A 140 -34.62 -11.05 -7.10
N TYR A 141 -34.86 -9.83 -6.59
CA TYR A 141 -33.88 -9.12 -5.75
C TYR A 141 -33.91 -9.56 -4.27
N PHE A 142 -35.08 -10.04 -3.81
CA PHE A 142 -35.39 -10.24 -2.39
C PHE A 142 -35.68 -11.69 -1.96
N LYS A 143 -35.19 -12.68 -2.70
CA LYS A 143 -35.09 -14.02 -2.10
C LYS A 143 -33.93 -13.99 -1.09
N ALA A 144 -34.30 -14.02 0.20
CA ALA A 144 -33.48 -13.94 1.43
C ALA A 144 -33.30 -12.53 2.06
N ASP A 145 -33.52 -12.50 3.38
CA ASP A 145 -34.13 -11.45 4.20
C ASP A 145 -33.11 -10.61 5.03
N ASP A 146 -31.97 -10.22 4.45
CA ASP A 146 -30.95 -9.42 5.15
C ASP A 146 -30.50 -8.14 4.44
N SER A 147 -30.95 -7.88 3.20
CA SER A 147 -30.45 -6.74 2.40
C SER A 147 -31.08 -5.38 2.73
N LEU A 148 -32.13 -5.32 3.55
CA LEU A 148 -32.85 -4.08 3.89
C LEU A 148 -32.67 -3.61 5.34
N LYS A 149 -32.10 -4.46 6.21
CA LYS A 149 -31.90 -4.12 7.62
C LYS A 149 -30.88 -2.99 7.73
N GLY A 150 -31.27 -1.89 8.37
CA GLY A 150 -30.40 -0.74 8.63
C GLY A 150 -30.24 0.26 7.49
N MET A 151 -31.02 0.15 6.39
CA MET A 151 -31.04 1.17 5.34
C MET A 151 -31.82 2.42 5.80
N LYS A 152 -31.35 3.61 5.40
CA LYS A 152 -32.10 4.86 5.58
C LYS A 152 -32.96 5.11 4.36
N PHE A 153 -34.27 5.19 4.57
CA PHE A 153 -35.24 5.53 3.53
C PHE A 153 -35.34 7.05 3.35
N PRO A 154 -35.68 7.53 2.14
CA PRO A 154 -35.96 6.76 0.92
C PRO A 154 -34.72 6.12 0.27
N VAL A 155 -34.89 4.94 -0.33
CA VAL A 155 -33.85 4.21 -1.07
C VAL A 155 -34.15 4.24 -2.55
N LEU A 156 -33.15 4.48 -3.40
CA LEU A 156 -33.32 4.51 -4.84
C LEU A 156 -32.91 3.18 -5.47
N ILE A 157 -33.73 2.66 -6.38
CA ILE A 157 -33.43 1.46 -7.15
C ILE A 157 -33.55 1.72 -8.65
N ILE A 158 -32.53 1.30 -9.40
CA ILE A 158 -32.51 1.28 -10.86
C ILE A 158 -32.55 -0.18 -11.30
N THR A 159 -33.49 -0.52 -12.17
CA THR A 159 -33.61 -1.88 -12.71
C THR A 159 -33.60 -1.88 -14.22
N GLY A 160 -33.08 -2.95 -14.80
CA GLY A 160 -33.10 -3.16 -16.24
C GLY A 160 -32.33 -4.41 -16.63
N TRP A 161 -31.79 -4.44 -17.85
CA TRP A 161 -31.06 -5.60 -18.38
C TRP A 161 -29.65 -5.25 -18.79
N VAL A 162 -28.71 -6.16 -18.52
CA VAL A 162 -27.44 -6.21 -19.24
C VAL A 162 -27.51 -7.31 -20.30
N PHE A 163 -26.95 -7.06 -21.47
CA PHE A 163 -27.01 -8.02 -22.58
C PHE A 163 -25.83 -7.92 -23.54
N SER A 164 -25.62 -8.97 -24.32
CA SER A 164 -24.68 -9.00 -25.44
C SER A 164 -25.40 -8.75 -26.76
N LYS A 165 -24.78 -7.99 -27.69
CA LYS A 165 -25.28 -7.89 -29.08
C LYS A 165 -24.69 -9.01 -29.93
N LYS A 166 -25.49 -9.58 -30.84
CA LYS A 166 -25.03 -10.60 -31.80
C LYS A 166 -23.91 -10.04 -32.67
N LYS A 167 -22.73 -10.66 -32.67
CA LYS A 167 -21.74 -10.49 -33.73
C LYS A 167 -22.09 -11.44 -34.87
N ASN A 168 -22.38 -10.90 -36.06
CA ASN A 168 -22.36 -11.67 -37.29
C ASN A 168 -20.88 -11.83 -37.68
N GLU A 169 -20.31 -13.02 -37.58
CA GLU A 169 -19.01 -13.28 -38.20
C GLU A 169 -19.16 -13.29 -39.73
N LYS A 170 -18.22 -12.63 -40.43
CA LYS A 170 -18.13 -12.72 -41.89
C LYS A 170 -17.68 -14.15 -42.24
N PRO A 171 -18.25 -14.77 -43.29
CA PRO A 171 -17.85 -16.12 -43.69
C PRO A 171 -16.36 -16.16 -44.03
N VAL A 172 -15.62 -17.08 -43.41
CA VAL A 172 -14.23 -17.38 -43.75
C VAL A 172 -14.25 -18.41 -44.88
N TYR A 173 -13.91 -17.97 -46.10
CA TYR A 173 -13.73 -18.89 -47.22
C TYR A 173 -12.30 -19.43 -47.19
N ARG A 174 -12.14 -20.73 -46.94
CA ARG A 174 -10.86 -21.44 -47.13
C ARG A 174 -10.87 -22.12 -48.50
N THR A 175 -10.03 -21.64 -49.42
CA THR A 175 -9.82 -22.29 -50.72
C THR A 175 -8.66 -23.28 -50.58
N LEU A 176 -8.93 -24.58 -50.74
CA LEU A 176 -7.90 -25.61 -50.82
C LEU A 176 -7.64 -25.95 -52.29
N TYR A 177 -6.38 -25.84 -52.72
CA TYR A 177 -5.93 -26.32 -54.03
C TYR A 177 -5.52 -27.79 -53.92
N SER A 178 -6.27 -28.65 -54.61
CA SER A 178 -5.84 -30.02 -54.93
C SER A 178 -5.25 -30.01 -56.33
N GLY A 179 -4.13 -30.72 -56.55
CA GLY A 179 -3.31 -30.74 -57.76
C GLY A 179 -3.96 -31.32 -59.03
N THR A 180 -5.28 -31.26 -59.16
CA THR A 180 -6.01 -31.45 -60.43
C THR A 180 -7.12 -30.40 -60.49
N ASN A 181 -7.25 -29.70 -61.62
CA ASN A 181 -8.08 -28.49 -61.85
C ASN A 181 -9.56 -28.57 -61.40
N LYS A 182 -9.84 -28.55 -60.09
CA LYS A 182 -11.16 -28.26 -59.49
C LYS A 182 -10.97 -27.56 -58.14
N SER A 183 -11.33 -26.28 -58.05
CA SER A 183 -11.45 -25.57 -56.78
C SER A 183 -12.72 -26.03 -56.05
N PHE A 184 -12.60 -26.48 -54.80
CA PHE A 184 -13.74 -26.65 -53.91
C PHE A 184 -13.76 -25.52 -52.89
N THR A 185 -14.72 -24.62 -53.00
CA THR A 185 -15.06 -23.64 -51.97
C THR A 185 -16.00 -24.29 -50.97
N PHE A 186 -15.48 -24.65 -49.78
CA PHE A 186 -16.34 -24.99 -48.66
C PHE A 186 -16.81 -23.69 -48.00
N GLY A 187 -18.11 -23.40 -48.11
CA GLY A 187 -18.72 -22.38 -47.28
C GLY A 187 -18.94 -22.94 -45.88
N SER A 188 -18.24 -22.41 -44.87
CA SER A 188 -18.64 -22.63 -43.48
C SER A 188 -19.96 -21.90 -43.22
N GLN A 189 -20.93 -22.60 -42.60
CA GLN A 189 -22.18 -21.98 -42.17
C GLN A 189 -21.90 -20.78 -41.24
N ILE A 190 -22.73 -19.74 -41.34
CA ILE A 190 -22.72 -18.59 -40.43
C ILE A 190 -23.02 -19.11 -39.01
N ARG A 191 -22.00 -19.25 -38.17
CA ARG A 191 -22.18 -19.52 -36.73
C ARG A 191 -22.64 -18.23 -36.06
N ARG A 192 -23.84 -18.24 -35.47
CA ARG A 192 -24.38 -17.13 -34.68
C ARG A 192 -24.15 -17.44 -33.21
N LYS A 193 -23.32 -16.65 -32.52
CA LYS A 193 -23.16 -16.78 -31.06
C LYS A 193 -24.49 -16.54 -30.32
N PRO A 194 -24.76 -17.27 -29.22
CA PRO A 194 -25.93 -17.03 -28.37
C PRO A 194 -25.94 -15.60 -27.82
N SER A 195 -27.14 -15.04 -27.67
CA SER A 195 -27.36 -13.74 -27.00
C SER A 195 -27.55 -14.01 -25.52
N TYR A 196 -26.74 -13.37 -24.69
CA TYR A 196 -26.82 -13.47 -23.23
C TYR A 196 -27.52 -12.22 -22.72
N ALA A 197 -28.44 -12.39 -21.77
CA ALA A 197 -29.07 -11.28 -21.08
C ALA A 197 -29.34 -11.63 -19.62
N ALA A 198 -29.24 -10.65 -18.73
CA ALA A 198 -29.61 -10.83 -17.34
C ALA A 198 -30.21 -9.53 -16.80
N ARG A 199 -31.20 -9.66 -15.91
CA ARG A 199 -31.73 -8.52 -15.18
C ARG A 199 -30.68 -8.03 -14.19
N TYR A 200 -30.55 -6.72 -14.00
CA TYR A 200 -29.73 -6.15 -12.94
C TYR A 200 -30.55 -5.23 -12.05
N TRP A 201 -30.01 -5.00 -10.86
CA TRP A 201 -30.49 -4.03 -9.90
C TRP A 201 -29.31 -3.24 -9.36
N LEU A 202 -29.37 -1.92 -9.48
CA LEU A 202 -28.49 -0.97 -8.80
C LEU A 202 -29.28 -0.28 -7.70
N LEU A 203 -28.89 -0.50 -6.46
CA LEU A 203 -29.46 0.14 -5.29
C LEU A 203 -28.54 1.25 -4.81
N LEU A 204 -29.09 2.41 -4.50
CA LEU A 204 -28.42 3.55 -3.88
C LEU A 204 -29.16 3.92 -2.59
N ASP A 205 -28.45 3.94 -1.47
CA ASP A 205 -29.02 4.32 -0.17
C ASP A 205 -28.09 5.25 0.59
N GLN A 206 -28.68 6.22 1.31
CA GLN A 206 -27.90 7.11 2.15
C GLN A 206 -27.44 6.37 3.41
N LYS A 207 -26.15 6.42 3.72
CA LYS A 207 -25.59 5.85 4.97
C LYS A 207 -25.55 6.91 6.08
N ASN A 208 -25.06 8.09 5.74
CA ASN A 208 -25.04 9.29 6.58
C ASN A 208 -25.08 10.54 5.69
N LYS A 209 -25.02 11.74 6.27
CA LYS A 209 -25.03 13.01 5.53
C LYS A 209 -23.90 13.17 4.49
N ASN A 210 -22.85 12.38 4.61
CA ASN A 210 -21.64 12.49 3.79
C ASN A 210 -21.44 11.29 2.85
N GLN A 211 -22.33 10.29 2.84
CA GLN A 211 -22.08 9.05 2.11
C GLN A 211 -23.33 8.38 1.54
N ILE A 212 -23.20 7.88 0.32
CA ILE A 212 -24.16 7.00 -0.35
C ILE A 212 -23.52 5.62 -0.49
N GLY A 213 -24.22 4.58 -0.09
CA GLY A 213 -23.89 3.20 -0.44
C GLY A 213 -24.47 2.83 -1.80
N PHE A 214 -23.74 2.03 -2.57
CA PHE A 214 -24.25 1.41 -3.80
C PHE A 214 -24.12 -0.10 -3.76
N LYS A 215 -25.07 -0.78 -4.39
CA LYS A 215 -25.03 -2.25 -4.56
C LYS A 215 -25.57 -2.67 -5.92
N VAL A 216 -24.77 -3.43 -6.67
CA VAL A 216 -25.13 -4.01 -7.96
C VAL A 216 -25.32 -5.52 -7.80
N LYS A 217 -26.45 -6.04 -8.26
CA LYS A 217 -26.75 -7.47 -8.34
C LYS A 217 -27.30 -7.83 -9.72
N PHE A 218 -27.08 -9.07 -10.12
CA PHE A 218 -27.62 -9.64 -11.36
C PHE A 218 -28.55 -10.81 -11.05
N GLY A 219 -29.57 -10.99 -11.90
CA GLY A 219 -30.47 -12.13 -11.89
C GLY A 219 -29.88 -13.30 -12.66
N GLU A 220 -30.69 -14.35 -12.83
CA GLU A 220 -30.31 -15.49 -13.66
C GLU A 220 -30.10 -15.08 -15.12
N ILE A 221 -29.19 -15.79 -15.79
CA ILE A 221 -28.86 -15.55 -17.19
C ILE A 221 -29.93 -16.20 -18.06
N ALA A 222 -30.62 -15.38 -18.85
CA ALA A 222 -31.59 -15.81 -19.84
C ALA A 222 -30.91 -16.09 -21.19
N TRP A 223 -31.25 -17.22 -21.80
CA TRP A 223 -30.71 -17.69 -23.08
C TRP A 223 -31.71 -17.47 -24.20
N GLN A 224 -31.30 -16.86 -25.31
CA GLN A 224 -32.11 -16.81 -26.54
C GLN A 224 -31.43 -17.60 -27.67
N TRP A 225 -31.91 -18.83 -27.92
CA TRP A 225 -31.62 -19.58 -29.14
C TRP A 225 -32.45 -19.05 -30.32
N SER A 226 -31.87 -18.98 -31.52
CA SER A 226 -32.64 -18.72 -32.74
C SER A 226 -33.03 -20.05 -33.39
N PRO A 227 -34.30 -20.33 -33.72
CA PRO A 227 -34.67 -21.53 -34.47
C PRO A 227 -34.04 -21.53 -35.87
N ARG A 228 -33.58 -22.69 -36.34
CA ARG A 228 -33.13 -22.90 -37.72
C ARG A 228 -34.31 -22.66 -38.69
N THR A 229 -34.34 -21.53 -39.39
CA THR A 229 -35.20 -21.36 -40.56
C THR A 229 -34.54 -22.01 -41.76
N PHE A 230 -34.97 -23.22 -42.13
CA PHE A 230 -34.67 -23.81 -43.44
C PHE A 230 -35.45 -23.04 -44.53
N PRO A 231 -34.80 -22.50 -45.57
CA PRO A 231 -35.54 -22.01 -46.73
C PRO A 231 -36.16 -23.20 -47.46
N LYS A 232 -37.49 -23.26 -47.57
CA LYS A 232 -38.17 -24.13 -48.53
C LYS A 232 -37.84 -23.64 -49.94
N ALA A 233 -36.92 -24.30 -50.62
CA ALA A 233 -36.70 -24.08 -52.04
C ALA A 233 -37.80 -24.78 -52.85
N SER A 234 -38.71 -24.01 -53.46
CA SER A 234 -39.57 -24.51 -54.53
C SER A 234 -38.73 -24.67 -55.80
N LYS A 235 -38.52 -25.90 -56.25
CA LYS A 235 -37.88 -26.19 -57.54
C LYS A 235 -38.93 -26.48 -58.60
N THR A 236 -39.14 -25.55 -59.52
CA THR A 236 -39.66 -25.82 -60.86
C THR A 236 -38.50 -26.29 -61.75
N PHE A 237 -38.65 -27.44 -62.40
CA PHE A 237 -37.71 -28.00 -63.37
C PHE A 237 -38.30 -27.87 -64.78
N PRO A 238 -37.48 -27.57 -65.81
CA PRO A 238 -37.74 -28.02 -67.17
C PRO A 238 -36.88 -29.24 -67.52
N ASN A 239 -37.51 -30.15 -68.25
CA ASN A 239 -37.00 -31.43 -68.75
C ASN A 239 -35.88 -31.27 -69.79
N TRP A 240 -34.87 -32.14 -69.74
CA TRP A 240 -34.36 -32.82 -70.95
C TRP A 240 -33.80 -34.21 -70.64
N LYS A 241 -34.10 -35.14 -71.56
CA LYS A 241 -33.77 -36.56 -71.57
C LYS A 241 -32.37 -36.78 -72.14
N LEU A 242 -31.61 -37.77 -71.62
CA LEU A 242 -30.73 -38.62 -72.46
C LEU A 242 -30.28 -39.92 -71.76
N VAL A 243 -30.83 -41.01 -72.31
CA VAL A 243 -30.32 -42.35 -72.64
C VAL A 243 -29.04 -42.89 -71.96
N ARG A 244 -29.17 -44.14 -71.46
CA ARG A 244 -28.12 -45.06 -70.98
C ARG A 244 -27.28 -45.65 -72.13
N PHE A 245 -25.98 -45.82 -71.89
CA PHE A 245 -25.19 -46.93 -72.46
C PHE A 245 -24.39 -47.66 -71.37
N ARG A 246 -24.21 -48.97 -71.58
CA ARG A 246 -23.79 -50.00 -70.61
C ARG A 246 -22.54 -50.67 -71.18
N ARG A 247 -21.49 -50.94 -70.39
CA ARG A 247 -20.62 -52.12 -70.55
C ARG A 247 -19.79 -52.43 -69.29
N GLN A 248 -19.60 -53.73 -69.08
CA GLN A 248 -19.18 -54.43 -67.86
C GLN A 248 -17.65 -54.67 -67.79
N LYS A 249 -17.08 -54.83 -66.59
CA LYS A 249 -16.57 -56.13 -66.10
C LYS A 249 -16.09 -56.12 -64.64
N LEU A 250 -16.46 -57.23 -63.97
CA LEU A 250 -16.12 -57.86 -62.69
C LEU A 250 -14.76 -57.55 -62.02
N VAL A 251 -14.71 -57.50 -60.67
CA VAL A 251 -14.07 -58.47 -59.74
C VAL A 251 -14.63 -58.27 -58.29
N VAL A 252 -14.47 -59.30 -57.46
CA VAL A 252 -15.24 -59.84 -56.31
C VAL A 252 -15.15 -59.12 -54.93
N HIS A 253 -16.29 -59.17 -54.24
CA HIS A 253 -16.69 -59.02 -52.81
C HIS A 253 -15.67 -58.77 -51.68
N PHE A 254 -16.07 -57.91 -50.71
CA PHE A 254 -16.39 -58.30 -49.32
C PHE A 254 -17.41 -57.31 -48.70
N SER A 255 -18.43 -57.84 -48.03
CA SER A 255 -19.53 -57.10 -47.42
C SER A 255 -19.21 -56.69 -45.97
N ARG A 256 -19.48 -55.43 -45.62
CA ARG A 256 -19.76 -55.02 -44.22
C ARG A 256 -20.66 -53.79 -44.21
N ARG A 257 -21.76 -53.89 -43.44
CA ARG A 257 -22.79 -52.86 -43.23
C ARG A 257 -22.14 -51.55 -42.77
N ARG A 258 -22.37 -50.43 -43.48
CA ARG A 258 -22.14 -49.09 -42.94
C ARG A 258 -23.33 -48.71 -42.08
N GLY A 259 -23.12 -48.73 -40.76
CA GLY A 259 -23.98 -48.00 -39.82
C GLY A 259 -23.83 -46.50 -40.05
N PHE A 260 -24.94 -45.78 -39.97
CA PHE A 260 -24.92 -44.33 -39.82
C PHE A 260 -24.42 -44.02 -38.41
N LEU A 261 -23.20 -43.47 -38.28
CA LEU A 261 -22.82 -42.71 -37.11
C LEU A 261 -23.35 -41.28 -37.30
N PRO A 262 -24.18 -40.74 -36.40
CA PRO A 262 -24.34 -39.30 -36.31
C PRO A 262 -23.01 -38.76 -35.79
N LEU A 263 -22.27 -38.05 -36.64
CA LEU A 263 -21.19 -37.16 -36.18
C LEU A 263 -21.85 -36.05 -35.35
N SER A 264 -21.92 -36.23 -34.04
CA SER A 264 -22.13 -35.13 -33.10
C SER A 264 -20.92 -34.20 -33.23
N CYS A 265 -21.22 -32.93 -33.45
CA CYS A 265 -20.24 -31.85 -33.61
C CYS A 265 -19.45 -31.71 -32.30
N GLU A 266 -18.14 -32.01 -32.29
CA GLU A 266 -17.26 -31.83 -31.13
C GLU A 266 -17.31 -30.38 -30.60
N ASP A 267 -17.53 -29.40 -31.47
CA ASP A 267 -17.64 -27.99 -31.11
C ASP A 267 -18.92 -27.65 -30.33
N ASP A 268 -20.05 -28.31 -30.62
CA ASP A 268 -21.32 -28.07 -29.91
C ASP A 268 -21.24 -28.64 -28.48
N VAL A 269 -20.50 -29.75 -28.31
CA VAL A 269 -20.22 -30.37 -27.00
C VAL A 269 -19.25 -29.50 -26.18
N GLU A 270 -18.25 -28.86 -26.81
CA GLU A 270 -17.34 -27.93 -26.13
C GLU A 270 -18.05 -26.64 -25.66
N GLU A 271 -18.97 -26.08 -26.46
CA GLU A 271 -19.77 -24.91 -26.03
C GLU A 271 -20.77 -25.29 -24.92
N GLU A 272 -21.44 -26.45 -25.01
CA GLU A 272 -22.29 -26.96 -23.92
C GLU A 272 -21.50 -27.21 -22.63
N GLN A 273 -20.27 -27.77 -22.72
CA GLN A 273 -19.38 -27.94 -21.55
C GLN A 273 -18.88 -26.61 -20.97
N LYS A 274 -18.54 -25.62 -21.81
CA LYS A 274 -18.20 -24.25 -21.35
C LYS A 274 -19.39 -23.56 -20.68
N VAL A 275 -20.61 -23.85 -21.12
CA VAL A 275 -21.86 -23.36 -20.53
C VAL A 275 -22.16 -24.06 -19.19
N GLU A 276 -21.88 -25.35 -19.04
CA GLU A 276 -21.99 -26.05 -17.74
C GLU A 276 -20.99 -25.52 -16.69
N LEU A 277 -19.82 -25.03 -17.11
CA LEU A 277 -18.79 -24.48 -16.21
C LEU A 277 -19.21 -23.16 -15.52
N PHE A 278 -20.11 -22.37 -16.11
CA PHE A 278 -20.46 -21.02 -15.63
C PHE A 278 -21.97 -20.86 -15.39
N LYS A 279 -22.38 -20.98 -14.12
CA LYS A 279 -23.78 -20.75 -13.69
C LYS A 279 -24.17 -19.27 -13.53
N GLY A 280 -23.23 -18.33 -13.69
CA GLY A 280 -23.44 -16.90 -13.44
C GLY A 280 -22.23 -16.03 -13.82
N PHE A 281 -22.38 -14.71 -13.71
CA PHE A 281 -21.26 -13.77 -13.88
C PHE A 281 -20.23 -13.91 -12.75
N ASN A 282 -18.96 -13.68 -13.08
CA ASN A 282 -17.87 -13.56 -12.11
C ASN A 282 -16.99 -12.34 -12.36
N ARG A 283 -17.46 -11.42 -13.21
CA ARG A 283 -16.89 -10.09 -13.42
C ARG A 283 -18.02 -9.08 -13.42
N VAL A 284 -17.88 -8.03 -12.62
CA VAL A 284 -18.74 -6.84 -12.66
C VAL A 284 -17.89 -5.64 -13.09
N PHE A 285 -18.44 -4.81 -13.96
CA PHE A 285 -17.82 -3.58 -14.43
C PHE A 285 -18.69 -2.40 -14.04
N ILE A 286 -18.10 -1.41 -13.36
CA ILE A 286 -18.73 -0.11 -13.09
C ILE A 286 -17.97 0.93 -13.89
N THR A 287 -18.66 1.61 -14.80
CA THR A 287 -18.05 2.64 -15.67
C THR A 287 -18.74 3.98 -15.44
N TYR A 288 -17.96 5.04 -15.23
CA TYR A 288 -18.45 6.39 -15.00
C TYR A 288 -17.50 7.43 -15.58
N SER A 289 -18.01 8.65 -15.73
CA SER A 289 -17.28 9.77 -16.31
C SER A 289 -16.18 10.28 -15.39
N SER A 290 -15.08 10.74 -15.98
CA SER A 290 -13.99 11.44 -15.32
C SER A 290 -13.48 12.52 -16.24
N GLU A 291 -13.04 13.66 -15.70
CA GLU A 291 -12.50 14.74 -16.54
C GLU A 291 -11.05 14.43 -16.95
N GLU A 292 -10.60 15.01 -18.07
CA GLU A 292 -9.25 14.76 -18.60
C GLU A 292 -8.15 15.24 -17.64
N ASP A 293 -8.37 16.37 -16.97
CA ASP A 293 -7.50 16.98 -15.98
C ASP A 293 -7.73 16.47 -14.55
N GLU A 294 -8.64 15.51 -14.37
CA GLU A 294 -8.89 14.90 -13.06
C GLU A 294 -7.74 13.97 -12.66
N ARG A 295 -7.18 14.24 -11.48
CA ARG A 295 -6.06 13.49 -10.89
C ARG A 295 -6.57 12.55 -9.80
N PHE A 296 -6.00 11.36 -9.69
CA PHE A 296 -6.43 10.33 -8.74
C PHE A 296 -5.35 10.05 -7.69
N TYR A 297 -5.75 10.06 -6.41
CA TYR A 297 -4.89 9.80 -5.26
C TYR A 297 -5.49 8.71 -4.36
N GLY A 298 -4.64 7.97 -3.66
CA GLY A 298 -5.05 6.94 -2.70
C GLY A 298 -4.52 5.56 -3.08
N PHE A 299 -5.42 4.57 -3.13
CA PHE A 299 -5.14 3.16 -3.42
C PHE A 299 -4.31 2.41 -2.38
N GLY A 300 -4.23 2.93 -1.15
CA GLY A 300 -3.47 2.33 -0.05
C GLY A 300 -2.07 2.91 0.06
N GLU A 301 -1.16 2.12 0.60
CA GLU A 301 0.27 2.44 0.62
C GLU A 301 0.90 2.12 -0.73
N GLN A 302 1.38 3.14 -1.43
CA GLN A 302 1.92 3.06 -2.78
C GLN A 302 3.31 3.70 -2.81
N PHE A 303 4.25 3.09 -3.53
CA PHE A 303 5.67 3.42 -3.37
C PHE A 303 6.30 4.07 -4.62
N SER A 304 5.59 4.04 -5.76
CA SER A 304 6.14 4.48 -7.06
C SER A 304 5.47 5.74 -7.61
N HIS A 305 4.20 5.94 -7.27
CA HIS A 305 3.35 6.98 -7.83
C HIS A 305 2.42 7.55 -6.76
N MET A 306 2.25 8.89 -6.76
CA MET A 306 1.21 9.57 -5.98
C MET A 306 -0.09 9.76 -6.77
N GLU A 307 0.02 9.94 -8.09
CA GLU A 307 -1.08 10.25 -9.00
C GLU A 307 -1.32 9.06 -9.95
N PHE A 308 -2.58 8.66 -10.17
CA PHE A 308 -2.95 7.41 -10.86
C PHE A 308 -3.73 7.54 -12.17
N LYS A 309 -4.10 8.74 -12.62
CA LYS A 309 -4.64 8.95 -13.98
C LYS A 309 -3.67 8.38 -15.01
N GLY A 310 -4.22 7.76 -16.05
CA GLY A 310 -3.43 7.05 -17.06
C GLY A 310 -2.95 5.66 -16.64
N LYS A 311 -3.28 5.17 -15.42
CA LYS A 311 -2.79 3.88 -14.90
C LYS A 311 -3.92 2.86 -14.74
N ARG A 312 -3.53 1.59 -14.63
CA ARG A 312 -4.42 0.47 -14.32
C ARG A 312 -3.99 -0.12 -12.99
N VAL A 313 -4.76 0.14 -11.93
CA VAL A 313 -4.35 -0.11 -10.54
C VAL A 313 -5.00 -1.40 -10.03
N PRO A 314 -4.25 -2.50 -9.88
CA PRO A 314 -4.74 -3.71 -9.24
C PRO A 314 -4.82 -3.54 -7.71
N ILE A 315 -5.84 -4.13 -7.09
CA ILE A 315 -6.01 -4.14 -5.64
C ILE A 315 -5.88 -5.59 -5.16
N LEU A 316 -4.70 -5.93 -4.67
CA LEU A 316 -4.33 -7.23 -4.13
C LEU A 316 -3.21 -7.06 -3.12
N VAL A 317 -3.42 -7.55 -1.89
CA VAL A 317 -2.38 -7.62 -0.86
C VAL A 317 -1.26 -8.53 -1.39
N GLN A 318 0.01 -8.15 -1.32
CA GLN A 318 1.10 -9.03 -1.76
C GLN A 318 2.44 -8.53 -1.27
N GLU A 319 3.49 -9.33 -1.44
CA GLU A 319 4.86 -8.86 -1.31
C GLU A 319 5.10 -7.63 -2.20
N GLN A 320 5.70 -6.57 -1.64
CA GLN A 320 5.93 -5.34 -2.40
C GLN A 320 6.93 -5.54 -3.56
N GLY A 321 7.81 -6.55 -3.44
CA GLY A 321 8.88 -6.89 -4.38
C GLY A 321 10.17 -6.09 -4.20
N ILE A 322 11.26 -6.62 -4.75
CA ILE A 322 12.63 -6.07 -4.61
C ILE A 322 13.02 -5.27 -5.88
N GLY A 323 13.16 -3.96 -5.73
CA GLY A 323 13.49 -3.00 -6.78
C GLY A 323 12.28 -2.40 -7.47
N ARG A 324 11.18 -3.15 -7.61
CA ARG A 324 9.86 -2.65 -8.06
C ARG A 324 9.89 -1.91 -9.42
N GLY A 325 10.78 -2.36 -10.31
CA GLY A 325 11.03 -1.77 -11.62
C GLY A 325 12.41 -1.12 -11.76
N ASP A 326 13.11 -0.86 -10.65
CA ASP A 326 14.47 -0.33 -10.67
C ASP A 326 15.49 -1.39 -11.12
N GLN A 327 16.19 -1.10 -12.21
CA GLN A 327 17.18 -2.00 -12.80
C GLN A 327 18.60 -1.65 -12.31
N PRO A 328 19.53 -2.63 -12.23
CA PRO A 328 19.37 -4.04 -12.62
C PRO A 328 18.77 -4.94 -11.53
N ILE A 329 18.41 -4.39 -10.36
CA ILE A 329 18.04 -5.23 -9.20
C ILE A 329 16.74 -6.00 -9.43
N THR A 330 15.69 -5.38 -9.99
CA THR A 330 14.43 -6.08 -10.30
C THR A 330 14.64 -7.25 -11.25
N PHE A 331 15.49 -7.09 -12.27
CA PHE A 331 15.90 -8.19 -13.15
C PHE A 331 16.53 -9.34 -12.37
N ALA A 332 17.49 -9.03 -11.50
CA ALA A 332 18.22 -10.03 -10.74
C ALA A 332 17.31 -10.77 -9.74
N SER A 333 16.44 -10.04 -9.05
CA SER A 333 15.43 -10.62 -8.16
C SER A 333 14.52 -11.58 -8.91
N ASN A 334 13.97 -11.18 -10.07
CA ASN A 334 13.12 -12.05 -10.88
C ASN A 334 13.84 -13.30 -11.42
N LEU A 335 15.14 -13.21 -11.69
CA LEU A 335 15.96 -14.35 -12.11
C LEU A 335 16.12 -15.38 -10.98
N VAL A 336 16.41 -14.91 -9.75
CA VAL A 336 16.57 -15.77 -8.56
C VAL A 336 15.23 -16.35 -8.11
N SER A 337 14.19 -15.52 -8.04
CA SER A 337 12.85 -15.93 -7.63
C SER A 337 11.82 -15.25 -8.53
N TYR A 338 11.07 -16.07 -9.29
CA TYR A 338 10.09 -15.58 -10.27
C TYR A 338 9.17 -14.51 -9.67
N ARG A 339 9.10 -13.34 -10.32
CA ARG A 339 8.29 -12.16 -9.92
C ARG A 339 8.62 -11.52 -8.56
N SER A 340 9.64 -11.98 -7.84
CA SER A 340 10.04 -11.37 -6.55
C SER A 340 10.55 -9.93 -6.70
N GLY A 341 10.84 -9.46 -7.91
CA GLY A 341 11.18 -8.07 -8.15
C GLY A 341 10.00 -7.09 -8.04
N GLY A 342 8.75 -7.59 -8.06
CA GLY A 342 7.54 -6.76 -8.03
C GLY A 342 7.39 -5.84 -9.25
N ASP A 343 6.47 -4.90 -9.14
CA ASP A 343 6.29 -3.80 -10.09
C ASP A 343 5.82 -2.53 -9.39
N TRP A 344 5.49 -1.47 -10.14
CA TRP A 344 5.15 -0.19 -9.55
C TRP A 344 3.92 -0.25 -8.63
N SER A 345 3.04 -1.25 -8.81
CA SER A 345 1.73 -1.40 -8.14
C SER A 345 1.71 -2.40 -6.98
N THR A 346 2.77 -3.20 -6.81
CA THR A 346 2.86 -4.20 -5.73
C THR A 346 3.05 -3.51 -4.38
N THR A 347 2.26 -3.93 -3.38
CA THR A 347 2.23 -3.35 -2.04
C THR A 347 1.64 -4.32 -1.01
N TYR A 348 2.12 -4.22 0.23
CA TYR A 348 1.59 -4.94 1.39
C TYR A 348 0.21 -4.43 1.82
N ALA A 349 -0.13 -3.17 1.52
CA ALA A 349 -1.29 -2.51 2.08
C ALA A 349 -2.12 -1.73 1.05
N PRO A 350 -2.68 -2.39 0.02
CA PRO A 350 -3.58 -1.75 -0.93
C PRO A 350 -4.92 -1.42 -0.28
N SER A 351 -5.60 -0.40 -0.80
CA SER A 351 -6.96 -0.05 -0.38
C SER A 351 -7.80 0.27 -1.61
N PRO A 352 -8.99 -0.31 -1.81
CA PRO A 352 -9.87 0.03 -2.93
C PRO A 352 -10.58 1.38 -2.69
N PHE A 353 -9.86 2.40 -2.25
CA PHE A 353 -10.31 3.76 -1.98
C PHE A 353 -9.47 4.76 -2.79
N TYR A 354 -10.13 5.77 -3.35
CA TYR A 354 -9.45 6.92 -3.93
C TYR A 354 -10.19 8.22 -3.64
N MET A 355 -9.48 9.33 -3.81
CA MET A 355 -10.04 10.68 -3.95
C MET A 355 -9.45 11.37 -5.18
N THR A 356 -10.11 12.41 -5.69
CA THR A 356 -9.64 13.13 -6.89
C THR A 356 -9.40 14.63 -6.65
N SER A 357 -8.66 15.27 -7.56
CA SER A 357 -8.50 16.74 -7.58
C SER A 357 -9.82 17.49 -7.75
N LYS A 358 -10.88 16.84 -8.24
CA LYS A 358 -12.25 17.39 -8.35
C LYS A 358 -13.11 17.09 -7.12
N MET A 359 -12.49 16.61 -6.04
CA MET A 359 -13.14 16.20 -4.79
C MET A 359 -14.20 15.11 -4.99
N LYS A 360 -14.01 14.20 -5.95
CA LYS A 360 -14.81 12.97 -6.06
C LYS A 360 -14.11 11.87 -5.29
N SER A 361 -14.87 10.97 -4.66
CA SER A 361 -14.28 9.85 -3.92
C SER A 361 -15.23 8.66 -3.86
N LEU A 362 -14.64 7.47 -3.99
CA LEU A 362 -15.34 6.20 -3.97
C LEU A 362 -14.45 5.14 -3.32
N TYR A 363 -15.05 4.20 -2.59
CA TYR A 363 -14.39 2.96 -2.23
C TYR A 363 -15.27 1.72 -2.38
N LEU A 364 -14.65 0.55 -2.56
CA LEU A 364 -15.35 -0.74 -2.59
C LEU A 364 -15.39 -1.37 -1.19
N GLU A 365 -16.52 -1.98 -0.81
CA GLU A 365 -16.67 -2.65 0.49
C GLU A 365 -16.23 -4.11 0.46
N GLY A 366 -16.16 -4.76 -0.71
CA GLY A 366 -15.74 -6.15 -0.86
C GLY A 366 -14.24 -6.40 -0.69
N TYR A 367 -13.86 -7.67 -0.59
CA TYR A 367 -12.46 -8.14 -0.51
C TYR A 367 -11.97 -8.84 -1.78
N SER A 368 -12.83 -9.00 -2.78
CA SER A 368 -12.45 -9.61 -4.05
C SER A 368 -11.35 -8.81 -4.75
N TYR A 369 -10.54 -9.50 -5.54
CA TYR A 369 -9.60 -8.82 -6.44
C TYR A 369 -10.36 -7.83 -7.33
N SER A 370 -9.82 -6.61 -7.43
CA SER A 370 -10.40 -5.56 -8.25
C SER A 370 -9.32 -4.78 -8.97
N VAL A 371 -9.71 -4.15 -10.08
CA VAL A 371 -8.81 -3.33 -10.87
C VAL A 371 -9.50 -2.03 -11.25
N PHE A 372 -8.85 -0.91 -10.95
CA PHE A 372 -9.28 0.42 -11.33
C PHE A 372 -8.54 0.82 -12.61
N ASP A 373 -9.24 0.82 -13.75
CA ASP A 373 -8.67 1.25 -15.03
C ASP A 373 -8.95 2.74 -15.25
N LEU A 374 -7.90 3.54 -15.10
CA LEU A 374 -7.89 5.01 -15.20
C LEU A 374 -7.18 5.48 -16.47
N ARG A 375 -6.94 4.58 -17.43
CA ARG A 375 -6.16 4.87 -18.65
C ARG A 375 -6.88 5.75 -19.66
N LYS A 376 -8.22 5.83 -19.57
CA LYS A 376 -9.02 6.68 -20.45
C LYS A 376 -9.21 8.05 -19.81
N HIS A 377 -9.06 9.11 -20.61
CA HIS A 377 -9.11 10.48 -20.12
C HIS A 377 -10.50 10.90 -19.66
N ASP A 378 -11.56 10.39 -20.29
CA ASP A 378 -12.96 10.81 -20.09
C ASP A 378 -13.75 9.91 -19.11
N ARG A 379 -13.12 8.87 -18.55
CA ARG A 379 -13.84 7.83 -17.80
C ARG A 379 -12.95 6.98 -16.89
N VAL A 380 -13.60 6.33 -15.95
CA VAL A 380 -13.05 5.25 -15.12
C VAL A 380 -13.85 3.98 -15.34
N GLN A 381 -13.17 2.83 -15.38
CA GLN A 381 -13.81 1.51 -15.31
C GLN A 381 -13.22 0.69 -14.17
N ILE A 382 -14.08 0.28 -13.24
CA ILE A 382 -13.72 -0.60 -12.13
C ILE A 382 -14.15 -2.02 -12.51
N GLN A 383 -13.19 -2.93 -12.57
CA GLN A 383 -13.40 -4.36 -12.79
C GLN A 383 -13.33 -5.09 -11.44
N ILE A 384 -14.38 -5.82 -11.08
CA ILE A 384 -14.50 -6.54 -9.80
C ILE A 384 -14.65 -8.03 -10.10
N TYR A 385 -13.80 -8.87 -9.50
CA TYR A 385 -13.77 -10.32 -9.73
C TYR A 385 -14.78 -11.04 -8.83
N GLU A 386 -16.04 -10.66 -8.97
CA GLU A 386 -17.17 -11.19 -8.20
C GLU A 386 -18.45 -11.23 -9.08
N SER A 387 -19.54 -11.79 -8.55
CA SER A 387 -20.86 -11.79 -9.20
C SER A 387 -21.73 -10.58 -8.83
N SER A 388 -21.25 -9.75 -7.90
CA SER A 388 -21.94 -8.55 -7.42
C SER A 388 -20.92 -7.46 -7.11
N ALA A 389 -21.38 -6.22 -6.90
CA ALA A 389 -20.50 -5.14 -6.49
C ALA A 389 -21.14 -4.31 -5.40
N GLN A 390 -20.35 -3.85 -4.44
CA GLN A 390 -20.78 -2.96 -3.38
C GLN A 390 -19.67 -1.98 -2.99
N GLY A 391 -20.07 -0.76 -2.66
CA GLY A 391 -19.15 0.31 -2.31
C GLY A 391 -19.87 1.56 -1.87
N ARG A 392 -19.11 2.65 -1.70
CA ARG A 392 -19.65 3.96 -1.30
C ARG A 392 -19.12 5.09 -2.13
N ILE A 393 -19.95 6.11 -2.31
CA ILE A 393 -19.61 7.42 -2.86
C ILE A 393 -19.59 8.40 -1.68
N LEU A 394 -18.54 9.21 -1.61
CA LEU A 394 -18.30 10.13 -0.50
C LEU A 394 -18.54 11.57 -0.97
N ASN A 395 -19.15 12.35 -0.09
CA ASN A 395 -19.24 13.80 -0.17
C ASN A 395 -18.18 14.42 0.74
N GLY A 396 -17.57 15.50 0.29
CA GLY A 396 -16.58 16.27 1.03
C GLY A 396 -16.03 17.37 0.12
N THR A 397 -15.79 18.55 0.64
CA THR A 397 -15.38 19.74 -0.16
C THR A 397 -13.87 19.94 -0.19
N SER A 398 -13.12 19.15 0.58
CA SER A 398 -11.65 19.17 0.63
C SER A 398 -11.09 17.75 0.81
N PRO A 399 -9.80 17.51 0.53
CA PRO A 399 -9.16 16.22 0.81
C PRO A 399 -9.24 15.82 2.28
N VAL A 400 -9.10 16.80 3.18
CA VAL A 400 -9.23 16.63 4.64
C VAL A 400 -10.61 16.04 4.98
N GLU A 401 -11.69 16.67 4.50
CA GLU A 401 -13.05 16.18 4.75
C GLU A 401 -13.29 14.79 4.16
N LEU A 402 -12.71 14.48 2.98
CA LEU A 402 -12.85 13.15 2.37
C LEU A 402 -12.16 12.07 3.21
N ILE A 403 -10.98 12.32 3.77
CA ILE A 403 -10.31 11.41 4.70
C ILE A 403 -11.10 11.28 6.00
N GLU A 404 -11.57 12.39 6.56
CA GLU A 404 -12.39 12.37 7.78
C GLU A 404 -13.64 11.51 7.58
N ASN A 405 -14.36 11.72 6.49
CA ASN A 405 -15.57 10.97 6.16
C ASN A 405 -15.28 9.50 5.85
N PHE A 406 -14.18 9.20 5.16
CA PHE A 406 -13.77 7.81 4.90
C PHE A 406 -13.46 7.06 6.21
N THR A 407 -12.62 7.66 7.05
CA THR A 407 -12.14 7.05 8.30
C THR A 407 -13.20 6.96 9.39
N GLU A 408 -14.21 7.84 9.40
CA GLU A 408 -15.34 7.81 10.35
C GLU A 408 -16.04 6.44 10.36
N ILE A 409 -16.19 5.81 9.19
CA ILE A 409 -16.94 4.56 9.03
C ILE A 409 -16.04 3.34 9.14
N ILE A 410 -14.92 3.34 8.43
CA ILE A 410 -14.03 2.17 8.38
C ILE A 410 -13.28 1.98 9.71
N GLY A 411 -13.17 3.04 10.51
CA GLY A 411 -12.50 3.07 11.80
C GLY A 411 -11.23 3.93 11.77
N ARG A 412 -10.92 4.53 12.92
CA ARG A 412 -9.70 5.30 13.16
C ARG A 412 -8.81 4.55 14.17
N PRO A 413 -7.48 4.67 14.07
CA PRO A 413 -6.59 4.11 15.06
C PRO A 413 -6.74 4.87 16.40
N PRO A 414 -6.48 4.23 17.53
CA PRO A 414 -6.42 4.89 18.83
C PRO A 414 -5.20 5.81 18.87
N ALA A 415 -5.21 6.77 19.79
CA ALA A 415 -3.97 7.49 20.10
C ALA A 415 -2.88 6.48 20.53
N LEU A 416 -1.69 6.64 19.95
CA LEU A 416 -0.53 5.83 20.31
C LEU A 416 -0.13 6.09 21.78
N PRO A 417 0.39 5.07 22.50
CA PRO A 417 1.02 5.29 23.80
C PRO A 417 2.07 6.40 23.73
N GLU A 418 2.13 7.27 24.73
CA GLU A 418 3.06 8.40 24.66
C GLU A 418 4.53 7.94 24.60
N TRP A 419 4.87 6.84 25.26
CA TRP A 419 6.23 6.33 25.31
C TRP A 419 6.79 6.01 23.91
N ILE A 420 6.02 5.39 22.98
CA ILE A 420 6.53 5.00 21.65
C ILE A 420 6.87 6.21 20.77
N ILE A 421 6.23 7.35 21.05
CA ILE A 421 6.39 8.59 20.29
C ILE A 421 7.32 9.62 20.97
N SER A 422 7.99 9.24 22.07
CA SER A 422 8.75 10.16 22.92
C SER A 422 10.26 10.25 22.62
N GLY A 423 10.81 9.24 21.97
CA GLY A 423 12.25 9.05 21.73
C GLY A 423 12.47 7.95 20.69
N ALA A 424 13.73 7.53 20.55
CA ALA A 424 14.14 6.54 19.57
C ALA A 424 13.71 5.12 19.97
N VAL A 425 13.26 4.34 18.99
CA VAL A 425 13.09 2.89 19.11
C VAL A 425 14.30 2.22 18.48
N VAL A 426 15.18 1.68 19.31
CA VAL A 426 16.43 1.05 18.89
C VAL A 426 16.14 -0.37 18.45
N GLY A 427 15.96 -0.55 17.14
CA GLY A 427 15.90 -1.87 16.52
C GLY A 427 17.29 -2.45 16.34
N MET A 428 17.56 -3.56 17.03
CA MET A 428 18.86 -4.25 16.98
C MET A 428 18.72 -5.74 17.27
N GLN A 429 19.82 -6.47 17.06
CA GLN A 429 19.94 -7.90 17.34
C GLN A 429 21.27 -8.17 18.06
N GLY A 430 21.42 -9.38 18.59
CA GLY A 430 22.71 -9.89 19.07
C GLY A 430 22.71 -10.35 20.52
N GLY A 431 21.55 -10.44 21.18
CA GLY A 431 21.45 -10.97 22.54
C GLY A 431 21.75 -9.94 23.64
N THR A 432 21.66 -10.38 24.90
CA THR A 432 21.73 -9.51 26.09
C THR A 432 22.96 -8.61 26.12
N GLU A 433 24.16 -9.17 25.89
CA GLU A 433 25.42 -8.42 25.97
C GLU A 433 25.54 -7.34 24.89
N ALA A 434 25.04 -7.62 23.68
CA ALA A 434 25.04 -6.63 22.60
C ALA A 434 24.12 -5.46 22.95
N VAL A 435 22.93 -5.73 23.50
CA VAL A 435 21.98 -4.71 23.94
C VAL A 435 22.59 -3.84 25.03
N ARG A 436 23.19 -4.43 26.07
CA ARG A 436 23.83 -3.67 27.16
C ARG A 436 24.94 -2.76 26.65
N ARG A 437 25.85 -3.28 25.82
CA ARG A 437 26.93 -2.48 25.23
C ARG A 437 26.42 -1.29 24.42
N VAL A 438 25.40 -1.48 23.58
CA VAL A 438 24.83 -0.38 22.78
C VAL A 438 24.08 0.59 23.69
N TRP A 439 23.39 0.10 24.72
CA TRP A 439 22.72 0.94 25.70
C TRP A 439 23.70 1.85 26.46
N ASP A 440 24.85 1.32 26.91
CA ASP A 440 25.90 2.12 27.57
C ASP A 440 26.38 3.26 26.65
N GLN A 441 26.65 2.96 25.38
CA GLN A 441 27.05 3.98 24.39
C GLN A 441 25.98 5.06 24.19
N LEU A 442 24.70 4.68 24.19
CA LEU A 442 23.61 5.62 24.03
C LEU A 442 23.40 6.49 25.28
N GLN A 443 23.65 5.96 26.47
CA GLN A 443 23.65 6.73 27.72
C GLN A 443 24.77 7.78 27.71
N GLU A 444 25.98 7.42 27.27
CA GLU A 444 27.10 8.36 27.14
C GLU A 444 26.82 9.55 26.20
N HIS A 445 25.88 9.38 25.25
CA HIS A 445 25.49 10.40 24.27
C HIS A 445 24.18 11.12 24.61
N ASP A 446 23.60 10.88 25.80
CA ASP A 446 22.30 11.40 26.25
C ASP A 446 21.19 11.16 25.22
N VAL A 447 21.16 9.98 24.58
CA VAL A 447 20.16 9.69 23.56
C VAL A 447 18.79 9.50 24.22
N PRO A 448 17.74 10.20 23.77
CA PRO A 448 16.40 9.92 24.24
C PRO A 448 15.90 8.61 23.62
N ILE A 449 15.82 7.56 24.43
CA ILE A 449 15.35 6.23 24.02
C ILE A 449 13.94 6.00 24.57
N SER A 450 13.06 5.48 23.72
CA SER A 450 11.72 5.02 24.08
C SER A 450 11.67 3.52 24.29
N GLY A 451 12.43 2.76 23.50
CA GLY A 451 12.48 1.32 23.64
C GLY A 451 13.56 0.65 22.81
N PHE A 452 13.87 -0.60 23.18
CA PHE A 452 14.65 -1.52 22.36
C PHE A 452 13.70 -2.49 21.68
N TRP A 453 13.80 -2.59 20.34
CA TRP A 453 13.08 -3.58 19.56
C TRP A 453 14.03 -4.71 19.16
N LEU A 454 13.75 -5.90 19.67
CA LEU A 454 14.62 -7.08 19.60
C LEU A 454 13.90 -8.18 18.83
N GLN A 455 13.95 -8.14 17.49
CA GLN A 455 13.23 -9.13 16.67
C GLN A 455 13.75 -10.56 16.87
N ASP A 456 15.00 -10.68 17.27
CA ASP A 456 15.73 -11.93 17.46
C ASP A 456 15.57 -12.54 18.85
N TRP A 457 14.61 -12.02 19.65
CA TRP A 457 14.26 -12.51 20.98
C TRP A 457 13.88 -14.01 21.01
N VAL A 458 13.39 -14.54 19.88
CA VAL A 458 13.08 -15.96 19.64
C VAL A 458 14.30 -16.83 19.29
N GLY A 459 15.48 -16.22 19.16
CA GLY A 459 16.69 -16.85 18.66
C GLY A 459 16.77 -16.85 17.14
N GLN A 460 17.90 -17.35 16.62
CA GLN A 460 18.16 -17.45 15.18
C GLN A 460 18.62 -18.86 14.80
N ARG A 461 18.54 -19.14 13.51
CA ARG A 461 19.15 -20.29 12.84
C ARG A 461 19.89 -19.85 11.60
N GLU A 462 21.02 -20.48 11.33
CA GLU A 462 21.77 -20.27 10.10
C GLU A 462 21.11 -21.00 8.93
N THR A 463 20.95 -20.29 7.82
CA THR A 463 20.41 -20.79 6.55
C THR A 463 21.34 -20.45 5.40
N LEU A 464 21.11 -21.02 4.21
CA LEU A 464 21.94 -20.77 3.01
C LEU A 464 21.98 -19.29 2.58
N ILE A 465 21.03 -18.46 3.02
CA ILE A 465 20.95 -17.03 2.69
C ILE A 465 21.21 -16.10 3.89
N GLY A 466 21.63 -16.65 5.03
CA GLY A 466 21.95 -15.91 6.25
C GLY A 466 21.17 -16.39 7.49
N SER A 467 21.26 -15.61 8.57
CA SER A 467 20.60 -15.91 9.84
C SER A 467 19.11 -15.54 9.79
N GLN A 468 18.23 -16.47 10.13
CA GLN A 468 16.77 -16.27 10.15
C GLN A 468 16.19 -16.57 11.52
N LEU A 469 15.07 -15.93 11.85
CA LEU A 469 14.39 -16.07 13.14
C LEU A 469 13.76 -17.46 13.29
N TRP A 470 13.73 -17.97 14.53
CA TRP A 470 12.85 -19.08 14.87
C TRP A 470 11.42 -18.58 15.02
N TRP A 471 10.52 -18.96 14.11
CA TRP A 471 9.11 -18.60 14.19
C TRP A 471 8.37 -19.48 15.20
N ASN A 472 8.76 -19.30 16.46
CA ASN A 472 8.21 -19.89 17.68
C ASN A 472 8.32 -18.84 18.78
N TRP A 473 7.18 -18.23 19.12
CA TRP A 473 7.09 -16.95 19.84
C TRP A 473 7.33 -17.06 21.34
N GLU A 474 8.55 -17.43 21.73
CA GLU A 474 9.02 -17.49 23.12
C GLU A 474 10.44 -16.95 23.26
N VAL A 475 10.80 -16.50 24.47
CA VAL A 475 12.15 -15.99 24.74
C VAL A 475 13.19 -17.12 24.59
N ASP A 476 14.17 -16.91 23.73
CA ASP A 476 15.36 -17.74 23.63
C ASP A 476 16.36 -17.38 24.73
N LYS A 477 16.43 -18.23 25.76
CA LYS A 477 17.28 -17.97 26.94
C LYS A 477 18.77 -18.18 26.70
N ASP A 478 19.15 -18.88 25.65
CA ASP A 478 20.57 -19.05 25.31
C ASP A 478 21.10 -17.77 24.66
N ARG A 479 20.27 -17.12 23.83
CA ARG A 479 20.58 -15.85 23.21
C ARG A 479 20.40 -14.65 24.13
N TYR A 480 19.33 -14.67 24.93
CA TYR A 480 19.00 -13.63 25.89
C TYR A 480 19.06 -14.15 27.33
N PRO A 481 20.25 -14.56 27.80
CA PRO A 481 20.41 -14.97 29.19
C PRO A 481 20.06 -13.78 30.10
N GLY A 482 19.33 -14.06 31.18
CA GLY A 482 18.88 -13.01 32.10
C GLY A 482 17.84 -12.04 31.50
N TRP A 483 17.05 -12.43 30.50
CA TRP A 483 16.00 -11.60 29.88
C TRP A 483 15.20 -10.75 30.87
N LYS A 484 14.69 -11.35 31.95
CA LYS A 484 13.93 -10.62 32.98
C LYS A 484 14.74 -9.47 33.58
N GLN A 485 16.01 -9.71 33.92
CA GLN A 485 16.90 -8.67 34.45
C GLN A 485 17.14 -7.56 33.42
N LEU A 486 17.38 -7.92 32.15
CA LEU A 486 17.56 -6.93 31.07
C LEU A 486 16.31 -6.03 30.93
N VAL A 487 15.11 -6.63 30.92
CA VAL A 487 13.85 -5.89 30.82
C VAL A 487 13.62 -5.00 32.05
N ASP A 488 13.88 -5.52 33.25
CA ASP A 488 13.72 -4.76 34.50
C ASP A 488 14.71 -3.57 34.58
N ASP A 489 15.96 -3.77 34.16
CA ASP A 489 16.98 -2.71 34.11
C ASP A 489 16.61 -1.59 33.13
N LEU A 490 16.15 -1.95 31.92
CA LEU A 490 15.70 -0.99 30.92
C LEU A 490 14.45 -0.23 31.40
N ARG A 491 13.49 -0.94 32.00
CA ARG A 491 12.26 -0.33 32.54
C ARG A 491 12.57 0.64 33.68
N ALA A 492 13.57 0.37 34.51
CA ALA A 492 14.01 1.29 35.56
C ALA A 492 14.52 2.64 35.01
N CYS A 493 14.83 2.71 33.71
CA CYS A 493 15.20 3.92 33.00
C CYS A 493 14.11 4.42 32.03
N ASP A 494 12.85 4.00 32.22
CA ASP A 494 11.71 4.30 31.35
C ASP A 494 11.84 3.81 29.89
N ILE A 495 12.71 2.82 29.64
CA ILE A 495 12.93 2.23 28.32
C ILE A 495 12.15 0.93 28.20
N GLN A 496 11.24 0.88 27.22
CA GLN A 496 10.42 -0.31 26.99
C GLN A 496 11.13 -1.36 26.13
N VAL A 497 10.76 -2.63 26.28
CA VAL A 497 11.22 -3.70 25.39
C VAL A 497 10.11 -4.09 24.43
N MET A 498 10.46 -4.16 23.15
CA MET A 498 9.61 -4.60 22.06
C MET A 498 10.16 -5.84 21.38
N THR A 499 9.29 -6.68 20.83
CA THR A 499 9.67 -7.95 20.21
C THR A 499 9.02 -8.13 18.82
N TYR A 500 8.93 -9.36 18.34
CA TYR A 500 8.46 -9.69 17.00
C TYR A 500 7.58 -10.95 17.05
N CYS A 501 6.48 -10.95 16.30
CA CYS A 501 5.70 -12.13 16.00
C CYS A 501 5.03 -12.01 14.62
N ASN A 502 4.62 -13.14 14.06
CA ASN A 502 3.85 -13.21 12.83
C ASN A 502 2.88 -14.42 12.87
N PRO A 503 1.94 -14.55 11.92
CA PRO A 503 0.94 -15.61 11.94
C PRO A 503 1.42 -16.95 11.36
N CYS A 504 2.71 -17.08 11.06
CA CYS A 504 3.35 -18.30 10.57
C CYS A 504 4.15 -18.98 11.69
N LEU A 505 4.21 -20.30 11.66
CA LEU A 505 4.91 -21.14 12.63
C LEU A 505 5.80 -22.12 11.87
N VAL A 506 7.02 -22.33 12.36
CA VAL A 506 7.92 -23.34 11.79
C VAL A 506 7.97 -24.58 12.69
N PRO A 507 8.07 -25.79 12.12
CA PRO A 507 8.43 -26.96 12.91
C PRO A 507 9.72 -26.73 13.69
N THR A 508 9.71 -27.06 14.98
CA THR A 508 10.79 -26.69 15.91
C THR A 508 11.62 -27.87 16.40
N ASP A 509 11.57 -29.02 15.73
CA ASP A 509 12.31 -30.24 16.11
C ASP A 509 13.80 -29.97 16.34
N GLN A 510 14.39 -29.10 15.52
CA GLN A 510 15.80 -28.73 15.55
C GLN A 510 16.14 -27.63 16.57
N LYS A 511 15.15 -26.96 17.18
CA LYS A 511 15.34 -25.96 18.23
C LYS A 511 15.48 -26.65 19.58
N LYS A 512 16.73 -26.74 20.07
CA LYS A 512 17.09 -27.50 21.29
C LYS A 512 16.54 -26.89 22.58
N ASN A 513 16.40 -25.57 22.63
CA ASN A 513 16.06 -24.80 23.83
C ASN A 513 14.58 -24.35 23.86
N ARG A 514 13.70 -25.01 23.10
CA ARG A 514 12.27 -24.70 23.08
C ARG A 514 11.57 -25.19 24.35
N LYS A 515 10.66 -24.39 24.89
CA LYS A 515 9.74 -24.83 25.97
C LYS A 515 8.41 -25.29 25.39
N ARG A 516 7.94 -24.61 24.34
CA ARG A 516 6.70 -24.94 23.62
C ARG A 516 6.97 -25.16 22.15
N ASP A 517 6.20 -26.06 21.56
CA ASP A 517 6.21 -26.33 20.12
C ASP A 517 4.92 -25.77 19.52
N LEU A 518 4.91 -24.47 19.21
CA LEU A 518 3.69 -23.78 18.79
C LEU A 518 3.14 -24.34 17.48
N PHE A 519 4.01 -24.82 16.58
CA PHE A 519 3.59 -25.45 15.34
C PHE A 519 2.79 -26.74 15.62
N GLU A 520 3.34 -27.65 16.43
CA GLU A 520 2.66 -28.90 16.77
C GLU A 520 1.39 -28.66 17.58
N GLU A 521 1.37 -27.70 18.51
CA GLU A 521 0.16 -27.30 19.22
C GLU A 521 -0.95 -26.84 18.25
N ALA A 522 -0.62 -25.95 17.33
CA ALA A 522 -1.56 -25.43 16.34
C ALA A 522 -2.04 -26.53 15.37
N ASN A 523 -1.14 -27.42 14.96
CA ASN A 523 -1.44 -28.56 14.10
C ASN A 523 -2.42 -29.52 14.77
N ASN A 524 -2.17 -29.89 16.04
CA ASN A 524 -3.04 -30.77 16.83
C ASN A 524 -4.42 -30.16 17.12
N LEU A 525 -4.49 -28.83 17.24
CA LEU A 525 -5.76 -28.10 17.38
C LEU A 525 -6.51 -27.95 16.05
N GLY A 526 -5.89 -28.28 14.92
CA GLY A 526 -6.47 -28.14 13.59
C GLY A 526 -6.64 -26.68 13.13
N ILE A 527 -5.87 -25.75 13.70
CA ILE A 527 -6.00 -24.29 13.45
C ILE A 527 -5.00 -23.74 12.44
N LEU A 528 -4.30 -24.62 11.71
CA LEU A 528 -3.45 -24.24 10.58
C LEU A 528 -4.25 -24.32 9.28
N VAL A 529 -3.95 -23.41 8.35
CA VAL A 529 -4.53 -23.39 6.99
C VAL A 529 -4.35 -24.74 6.33
N LYS A 530 -5.35 -25.17 5.56
CA LYS A 530 -5.38 -26.48 4.89
C LYS A 530 -5.20 -26.37 3.39
N ASP A 531 -4.59 -27.40 2.80
CA ASP A 531 -4.52 -27.58 1.35
C ASP A 531 -5.81 -28.20 0.78
N ASN A 532 -5.85 -28.46 -0.52
CA ASN A 532 -6.99 -29.10 -1.20
C ASN A 532 -7.21 -30.57 -0.81
N ASN A 533 -6.25 -31.20 -0.13
CA ASN A 533 -6.37 -32.57 0.37
C ASN A 533 -6.81 -32.59 1.84
N GLY A 534 -6.97 -31.43 2.49
CA GLY A 534 -7.31 -31.31 3.91
C GLY A 534 -6.11 -31.46 4.85
N HIS A 535 -4.88 -31.56 4.33
CA HIS A 535 -3.67 -31.57 5.14
C HIS A 535 -3.24 -30.15 5.50
N THR A 536 -2.39 -30.03 6.54
CA THR A 536 -1.77 -28.74 6.87
C THR A 536 -0.99 -28.21 5.67
N TYR A 537 -1.31 -26.99 5.25
CA TYR A 537 -0.67 -26.34 4.13
C TYR A 537 0.71 -25.85 4.58
N MET A 538 1.75 -26.53 4.12
CA MET A 538 3.14 -26.12 4.31
C MET A 538 3.54 -25.15 3.20
N ILE A 539 3.63 -23.86 3.54
CA ILE A 539 3.94 -22.79 2.60
C ILE A 539 5.46 -22.69 2.43
N PRO A 540 5.98 -22.82 1.20
CA PRO A 540 7.41 -22.69 0.97
C PRO A 540 7.88 -21.25 1.18
N ASN A 541 8.68 -21.02 2.22
CA ASN A 541 9.43 -19.78 2.39
C ASN A 541 10.83 -19.93 1.75
N THR A 542 11.67 -18.90 1.81
CA THR A 542 12.93 -18.84 1.07
C THR A 542 13.88 -20.01 1.39
N THR A 543 13.87 -20.50 2.64
CA THR A 543 14.77 -21.57 3.09
C THR A 543 14.13 -22.69 3.91
N PHE A 544 12.86 -22.57 4.27
CA PHE A 544 12.11 -23.59 5.03
C PHE A 544 10.61 -23.43 4.77
N ASP A 545 9.84 -24.48 5.04
CA ASP A 545 8.39 -24.43 4.94
C ASP A 545 7.77 -24.02 6.28
N VAL A 546 6.62 -23.36 6.24
CA VAL A 546 5.91 -22.86 7.42
C VAL A 546 4.44 -23.24 7.39
N GLY A 547 3.87 -23.50 8.56
CA GLY A 547 2.42 -23.56 8.73
C GLY A 547 1.88 -22.17 9.03
N MET A 548 0.82 -21.76 8.34
CA MET A 548 0.15 -20.47 8.58
C MET A 548 -1.12 -20.69 9.42
N LEU A 549 -1.37 -19.82 10.39
CA LEU A 549 -2.58 -19.88 11.19
C LEU A 549 -3.81 -19.57 10.35
N ASP A 550 -4.86 -20.37 10.51
CA ASP A 550 -6.18 -20.08 9.98
C ASP A 550 -6.91 -19.12 10.93
N LEU A 551 -6.76 -17.82 10.67
CA LEU A 551 -7.35 -16.77 11.50
C LEU A 551 -8.89 -16.73 11.43
N THR A 552 -9.49 -17.49 10.51
CA THR A 552 -10.95 -17.64 10.43
C THR A 552 -11.48 -18.72 11.37
N HIS A 553 -10.60 -19.60 11.86
CA HIS A 553 -10.97 -20.64 12.81
C HIS A 553 -11.25 -20.02 14.20
N PRO A 554 -12.40 -20.32 14.85
CA PRO A 554 -12.83 -19.66 16.08
C PRO A 554 -11.88 -19.84 17.28
N LYS A 555 -11.07 -20.92 17.27
CA LYS A 555 -10.04 -21.15 18.30
C LYS A 555 -8.72 -20.41 18.05
N ALA A 556 -8.40 -20.02 16.82
CA ALA A 556 -7.08 -19.51 16.46
C ALA A 556 -6.78 -18.17 17.16
N GLY A 557 -7.75 -17.24 17.16
CA GLY A 557 -7.61 -15.95 17.84
C GLY A 557 -7.29 -16.12 19.33
N ASN A 558 -8.14 -16.82 20.08
CA ASN A 558 -7.93 -17.02 21.51
C ASN A 558 -6.65 -17.80 21.84
N TRP A 559 -6.26 -18.75 20.99
CA TRP A 559 -4.98 -19.45 21.16
C TRP A 559 -3.80 -18.49 20.99
N PHE A 560 -3.81 -17.65 19.95
CA PHE A 560 -2.74 -16.70 19.71
C PHE A 560 -2.69 -15.58 20.77
N LYS A 561 -3.84 -15.12 21.27
CA LYS A 561 -3.90 -14.16 22.40
C LYS A 561 -3.20 -14.70 23.65
N LYS A 562 -3.19 -16.02 23.90
CA LYS A 562 -2.40 -16.61 25.01
C LYS A 562 -0.90 -16.52 24.76
N VAL A 563 -0.46 -16.67 23.51
CA VAL A 563 0.95 -16.45 23.13
C VAL A 563 1.33 -14.99 23.36
N LEU A 564 0.48 -14.04 22.94
CA LEU A 564 0.68 -12.61 23.21
C LEU A 564 0.69 -12.30 24.72
N HIS A 565 -0.15 -12.97 25.50
CA HIS A 565 -0.15 -12.84 26.96
C HIS A 565 1.20 -13.25 27.55
N GLU A 566 1.77 -14.38 27.13
CA GLU A 566 3.09 -14.83 27.56
C GLU A 566 4.21 -13.86 27.14
N MET A 567 4.10 -13.26 25.95
CA MET A 567 5.01 -12.19 25.52
C MET A 567 4.96 -11.00 26.49
N VAL A 568 3.77 -10.50 26.83
CA VAL A 568 3.60 -9.37 27.73
C VAL A 568 4.02 -9.70 29.17
N ASP A 569 3.74 -10.91 29.66
CA ASP A 569 4.18 -11.41 30.96
C ASP A 569 5.71 -11.48 31.07
N SER A 570 6.41 -11.68 29.95
CA SER A 570 7.88 -11.58 29.89
C SER A 570 8.41 -10.15 29.99
N GLY A 571 7.52 -9.16 30.11
CA GLY A 571 7.82 -7.74 30.32
C GLY A 571 7.82 -6.87 29.06
N VAL A 572 7.43 -7.44 27.91
CA VAL A 572 7.30 -6.73 26.63
C VAL A 572 6.15 -5.71 26.69
N ARG A 573 6.32 -4.58 26.00
CA ARG A 573 5.27 -3.54 25.81
C ARG A 573 4.96 -3.21 24.36
N GLY A 574 5.64 -3.83 23.42
CA GLY A 574 5.18 -3.77 22.03
C GLY A 574 5.84 -4.79 21.12
N TRP A 575 5.35 -4.89 19.90
CA TRP A 575 5.91 -5.86 18.95
C TRP A 575 5.65 -5.45 17.50
N MET A 576 6.52 -5.92 16.61
CA MET A 576 6.19 -6.02 15.19
C MET A 576 5.24 -7.22 15.02
N ALA A 577 4.02 -6.97 14.55
CA ALA A 577 3.06 -7.99 14.13
C ALA A 577 3.17 -8.11 12.59
N ASP A 578 4.19 -8.84 12.16
CA ASP A 578 4.63 -8.92 10.76
C ASP A 578 3.71 -9.82 9.92
N PHE A 579 3.91 -9.79 8.60
CA PHE A 579 3.17 -10.52 7.57
C PHE A 579 1.68 -10.19 7.52
N GLY A 580 0.94 -10.99 6.76
CA GLY A 580 -0.49 -10.88 6.49
C GLY A 580 -0.80 -11.06 4.99
N GLU A 581 0.19 -10.83 4.14
CA GLU A 581 0.14 -10.87 2.68
C GLU A 581 0.35 -12.26 2.06
N GLY A 582 0.70 -13.26 2.87
CA GLY A 582 1.18 -14.55 2.38
C GLY A 582 0.13 -15.65 2.21
N LEU A 583 -1.17 -15.39 2.46
CA LEU A 583 -2.18 -16.45 2.39
C LEU A 583 -2.29 -16.99 0.95
N PRO A 584 -2.07 -18.28 0.67
CA PRO A 584 -2.14 -18.79 -0.70
C PRO A 584 -3.53 -18.64 -1.32
N LEU A 585 -3.61 -18.44 -2.64
CA LEU A 585 -4.91 -18.28 -3.32
C LEU A 585 -5.64 -19.61 -3.58
N ASP A 586 -5.02 -20.74 -3.23
CA ASP A 586 -5.62 -22.07 -3.14
C ASP A 586 -5.77 -22.58 -1.69
N ALA A 587 -5.65 -21.69 -0.70
CA ALA A 587 -5.85 -22.06 0.70
C ALA A 587 -7.31 -22.38 1.01
N ASN A 588 -7.51 -23.46 1.78
CA ASN A 588 -8.80 -23.75 2.40
C ASN A 588 -8.79 -23.27 3.86
N THR A 589 -9.70 -22.34 4.15
CA THR A 589 -9.90 -21.78 5.50
C THR A 589 -11.21 -22.26 6.10
N TYR A 590 -11.30 -22.26 7.43
CA TYR A 590 -12.45 -22.71 8.21
C TYR A 590 -13.74 -21.96 7.82
N SER A 591 -13.65 -20.67 7.49
CA SER A 591 -14.80 -19.87 7.07
C SER A 591 -15.48 -20.37 5.79
N GLY A 592 -14.77 -21.09 4.93
CA GLY A 592 -15.23 -21.42 3.58
C GLY A 592 -15.37 -20.20 2.66
N GLU A 593 -14.83 -19.04 3.05
CA GLU A 593 -14.77 -17.84 2.19
C GLU A 593 -13.97 -18.13 0.91
N ASP A 594 -14.29 -17.40 -0.16
CA ASP A 594 -13.48 -17.43 -1.38
C ASP A 594 -12.02 -17.08 -1.04
N ALA A 595 -11.07 -17.88 -1.54
CA ALA A 595 -9.67 -17.78 -1.16
C ALA A 595 -9.04 -16.40 -1.45
N VAL A 596 -9.46 -15.71 -2.52
CA VAL A 596 -8.95 -14.37 -2.85
C VAL A 596 -9.54 -13.32 -1.89
N ALA A 597 -10.81 -13.45 -1.55
CA ALA A 597 -11.43 -12.60 -0.55
C ALA A 597 -10.80 -12.82 0.84
N ALA A 598 -10.59 -14.08 1.24
CA ALA A 598 -9.91 -14.44 2.47
C ALA A 598 -8.48 -13.88 2.52
N HIS A 599 -7.76 -13.95 1.39
CA HIS A 599 -6.41 -13.42 1.24
C HIS A 599 -6.34 -11.91 1.51
N ASN A 600 -7.14 -11.10 0.81
CA ASN A 600 -7.15 -9.65 1.03
C ASN A 600 -7.65 -9.27 2.43
N ARG A 601 -8.50 -10.10 3.04
CA ARG A 601 -9.03 -9.87 4.40
C ARG A 601 -8.05 -10.31 5.50
N TYR A 602 -7.10 -11.18 5.19
CA TYR A 602 -6.22 -11.80 6.18
C TYR A 602 -5.46 -10.78 7.04
N PRO A 603 -4.86 -9.70 6.49
CA PRO A 603 -4.21 -8.67 7.30
C PRO A 603 -5.14 -8.00 8.32
N GLU A 604 -6.43 -7.84 7.99
CA GLU A 604 -7.41 -7.25 8.91
C GLU A 604 -7.73 -8.17 10.08
N LEU A 605 -7.82 -9.48 9.84
CA LEU A 605 -8.04 -10.47 10.90
C LEU A 605 -6.82 -10.54 11.81
N TRP A 606 -5.62 -10.46 11.24
CA TRP A 606 -4.38 -10.43 11.98
C TRP A 606 -4.26 -9.19 12.88
N ALA A 607 -4.56 -8.01 12.33
CA ALA A 607 -4.62 -6.76 13.08
C ALA A 607 -5.67 -6.82 14.20
N LYS A 608 -6.84 -7.40 13.90
CA LYS A 608 -7.95 -7.54 14.85
C LYS A 608 -7.55 -8.38 16.07
N ILE A 609 -6.89 -9.53 15.88
CA ILE A 609 -6.47 -10.39 17.01
C ILE A 609 -5.51 -9.64 17.95
N ASN A 610 -4.51 -8.97 17.38
CA ASN A 610 -3.55 -8.17 18.14
C ASN A 610 -4.25 -7.02 18.89
N ARG A 611 -5.21 -6.36 18.24
CA ARG A 611 -5.95 -5.27 18.86
C ARG A 611 -6.86 -5.71 19.98
N GLU A 612 -7.67 -6.74 19.76
CA GLU A 612 -8.55 -7.27 20.79
C GLU A 612 -7.73 -7.69 22.02
N PHE A 613 -6.55 -8.30 21.82
CA PHE A 613 -5.65 -8.59 22.94
C PHE A 613 -5.22 -7.33 23.70
N VAL A 614 -4.78 -6.26 23.00
CA VAL A 614 -4.39 -5.00 23.65
C VAL A 614 -5.55 -4.39 24.43
N ASP A 615 -6.75 -4.36 23.85
CA ASP A 615 -7.93 -3.78 24.50
C ASP A 615 -8.40 -4.63 25.70
N GLU A 616 -8.37 -5.96 25.60
CA GLU A 616 -8.64 -6.90 26.69
C GLU A 616 -7.63 -6.76 27.83
N TRP A 617 -6.33 -6.80 27.50
CA TRP A 617 -5.24 -6.64 28.47
C TRP A 617 -5.39 -5.31 29.22
N ARG A 618 -5.60 -4.21 28.49
CA ARG A 618 -5.81 -2.88 29.08
C ARG A 618 -7.00 -2.86 30.05
N SER A 619 -8.11 -3.51 29.68
CA SER A 619 -9.31 -3.57 30.52
C SER A 619 -9.06 -4.33 31.83
N THR A 620 -8.23 -5.39 31.81
CA THR A 620 -7.86 -6.13 33.03
C THR A 620 -6.86 -5.40 33.93
N CYS A 621 -6.03 -4.51 33.37
CA CYS A 621 -5.06 -3.71 34.13
C CYS A 621 -5.67 -2.47 34.80
N HIS A 622 -6.72 -1.87 34.23
CA HIS A 622 -7.40 -0.67 34.76
C HIS A 622 -8.02 -0.88 36.16
N GLU A 623 -8.35 -2.11 36.54
CA GLU A 623 -8.80 -2.42 37.90
C GLU A 623 -7.67 -2.36 38.95
N LYS A 624 -6.39 -2.35 38.53
CA LYS A 624 -5.23 -2.48 39.44
C LYS A 624 -4.30 -1.28 39.51
N LYS A 625 -4.25 -0.37 38.51
CA LYS A 625 -3.46 0.88 38.59
C LYS A 625 -4.06 1.98 37.72
N LYS A 626 -4.47 3.09 38.34
CA LYS A 626 -4.61 4.38 37.66
C LYS A 626 -3.19 4.97 37.49
N GLU A 627 -2.89 5.51 36.31
CA GLU A 627 -1.88 6.56 36.06
C GLU A 627 -0.48 6.27 35.46
N ASP A 628 -0.03 5.05 35.19
CA ASP A 628 1.23 4.87 34.42
C ASP A 628 0.99 4.69 32.91
N SER A 629 1.05 5.80 32.16
CA SER A 629 0.91 5.81 30.69
C SER A 629 2.02 5.04 29.94
N ASN A 630 3.15 4.80 30.61
CA ASN A 630 4.35 4.12 30.08
C ASN A 630 4.19 2.60 29.93
N ASP A 631 3.16 2.00 30.52
CA ASP A 631 2.92 0.54 30.47
C ASP A 631 1.91 0.11 29.38
N ASN A 632 1.40 1.04 28.57
CA ASN A 632 0.44 0.70 27.51
C ASN A 632 1.12 -0.08 26.37
N LEU A 633 0.39 -1.06 25.83
CA LEU A 633 0.86 -1.89 24.72
C LEU A 633 0.74 -1.19 23.36
N VAL A 634 1.66 -1.48 22.43
CA VAL A 634 1.58 -1.05 21.03
C VAL A 634 2.09 -2.14 20.09
N PHE A 635 1.47 -2.31 18.93
CA PHE A 635 2.02 -3.14 17.86
C PHE A 635 2.02 -2.41 16.54
N PHE A 636 2.88 -2.84 15.62
CA PHE A 636 2.97 -2.27 14.28
C PHE A 636 3.02 -3.34 13.19
N MET A 637 2.48 -3.02 12.02
CA MET A 637 2.25 -3.96 10.91
C MET A 637 2.64 -3.36 9.56
N ARG A 638 2.98 -4.19 8.58
CA ARG A 638 3.16 -3.76 7.17
C ARG A 638 1.93 -4.04 6.32
N ALA A 639 1.34 -5.22 6.50
CA ALA A 639 0.23 -5.65 5.66
C ALA A 639 -1.07 -4.99 6.11
N GLY A 640 -1.90 -4.63 5.14
CA GLY A 640 -3.16 -3.97 5.40
C GLY A 640 -4.16 -4.09 4.26
N PHE A 641 -5.41 -3.82 4.59
CA PHE A 641 -6.49 -3.59 3.64
C PHE A 641 -7.45 -2.53 4.21
N ARG A 642 -8.54 -2.21 3.53
CA ARG A 642 -9.42 -1.07 3.88
C ARG A 642 -9.98 -1.03 5.32
N GLY A 643 -10.07 -2.17 6.00
CA GLY A 643 -10.60 -2.31 7.36
C GLY A 643 -9.51 -2.46 8.42
N SER A 644 -8.24 -2.54 8.02
CA SER A 644 -7.12 -2.65 8.96
C SER A 644 -7.02 -1.43 9.87
N PHE A 645 -7.44 -0.24 9.41
CA PHE A 645 -7.36 1.04 10.14
C PHE A 645 -8.07 1.03 11.49
N LYS A 646 -9.16 0.27 11.61
CA LYS A 646 -9.89 0.12 12.86
C LYS A 646 -9.08 -0.60 13.94
N TRP A 647 -8.27 -1.56 13.49
CA TRP A 647 -7.65 -2.55 14.37
C TRP A 647 -6.18 -2.21 14.62
N SER A 648 -5.42 -1.92 13.56
CA SER A 648 -4.02 -1.56 13.64
C SER A 648 -3.80 -0.33 14.53
N MET A 649 -2.69 -0.34 15.28
CA MET A 649 -2.27 0.81 16.08
C MET A 649 -1.26 1.68 15.34
N LEU A 650 -0.32 1.05 14.62
CA LEU A 650 0.76 1.71 13.88
C LEU A 650 1.07 0.89 12.62
N PHE A 651 1.41 1.55 11.52
CA PHE A 651 1.98 0.90 10.34
C PHE A 651 3.47 1.18 10.23
N TRP A 652 4.19 0.29 9.55
CA TRP A 652 5.47 0.60 8.94
C TRP A 652 5.46 0.19 7.47
N GLU A 653 6.29 0.85 6.67
CA GLU A 653 6.29 0.76 5.21
C GLU A 653 6.80 -0.55 4.60
N GLY A 654 7.14 -1.56 5.40
CA GLY A 654 7.75 -2.79 4.88
C GLY A 654 9.22 -2.61 4.50
N ASP A 655 9.65 -3.36 3.49
CA ASP A 655 11.04 -3.77 3.32
C ASP A 655 11.75 -2.98 2.19
N GLN A 656 11.90 -1.65 2.33
CA GLN A 656 12.64 -0.87 1.32
C GLN A 656 14.08 -1.37 1.17
N MET A 657 14.65 -1.29 -0.03
CA MET A 657 16.07 -1.56 -0.19
C MET A 657 16.94 -0.50 0.47
N VAL A 658 18.15 -0.91 0.82
CA VAL A 658 19.24 -0.03 1.27
C VAL A 658 19.82 0.78 0.10
N SER A 659 18.98 1.59 -0.57
CA SER A 659 19.30 2.26 -1.83
C SER A 659 18.73 3.70 -1.94
N TRP A 660 19.24 4.43 -2.93
CA TRP A 660 18.75 5.77 -3.34
C TRP A 660 17.73 5.69 -4.49
N GLN A 661 17.31 4.49 -4.86
CA GLN A 661 16.49 4.29 -6.06
C GLN A 661 15.06 4.79 -5.85
N LYS A 662 14.34 4.99 -6.96
CA LYS A 662 13.08 5.73 -6.99
C LYS A 662 11.92 4.89 -6.44
N ASN A 663 11.86 3.61 -6.80
CA ASN A 663 10.70 2.76 -6.58
C ASN A 663 10.86 1.84 -5.36
N ASP A 664 12.07 1.67 -4.84
CA ASP A 664 12.31 0.79 -3.68
C ASP A 664 13.50 1.26 -2.79
N GLY A 665 13.66 2.57 -2.61
CA GLY A 665 14.73 3.17 -1.80
C GLY A 665 14.21 4.30 -0.91
N ILE A 666 15.09 5.20 -0.46
CA ILE A 666 14.68 6.33 0.40
C ILE A 666 13.63 7.26 -0.25
N LYS A 667 13.56 7.30 -1.59
CA LYS A 667 12.52 8.06 -2.31
C LYS A 667 11.16 7.40 -2.17
N SER A 668 11.09 6.07 -2.31
CA SER A 668 9.83 5.34 -2.20
C SER A 668 9.29 5.35 -0.77
N SER A 669 10.14 5.42 0.26
CA SER A 669 9.66 5.65 1.64
C SER A 669 8.99 7.00 1.84
N VAL A 670 9.31 8.03 1.05
CA VAL A 670 8.52 9.27 1.12
C VAL A 670 7.19 9.10 0.39
N VAL A 671 7.18 8.41 -0.75
CA VAL A 671 5.92 8.13 -1.49
C VAL A 671 4.97 7.25 -0.67
N GLY A 672 5.48 6.22 0.03
CA GLY A 672 4.70 5.35 0.91
C GLY A 672 4.03 6.12 2.05
N LEU A 673 4.79 6.94 2.78
CA LEU A 673 4.27 7.78 3.86
C LEU A 673 3.14 8.69 3.38
N LEU A 674 3.30 9.30 2.22
CA LEU A 674 2.33 10.27 1.69
C LEU A 674 1.10 9.61 1.08
N SER A 675 1.27 8.54 0.31
CA SER A 675 0.15 7.82 -0.32
C SER A 675 -0.70 7.07 0.70
N SER A 676 -0.06 6.44 1.68
CA SER A 676 -0.75 5.79 2.81
C SER A 676 -1.53 6.84 3.61
N GLY A 677 -0.94 8.01 3.90
CA GLY A 677 -1.63 9.12 4.54
C GLY A 677 -2.88 9.58 3.79
N LEU A 678 -2.80 9.75 2.46
CA LEU A 678 -3.97 10.06 1.62
C LEU A 678 -5.01 8.93 1.59
N SER A 679 -4.60 7.71 1.92
CA SER A 679 -5.47 6.52 1.98
C SER A 679 -6.02 6.23 3.38
N GLY A 680 -5.83 7.12 4.36
CA GLY A 680 -6.35 6.99 5.73
C GLY A 680 -5.41 6.32 6.73
N PHE A 681 -4.16 6.01 6.35
CA PHE A 681 -3.16 5.46 7.27
C PHE A 681 -2.57 6.61 8.09
N ALA A 682 -3.16 6.87 9.25
CA ALA A 682 -2.82 8.06 10.01
C ALA A 682 -1.42 8.01 10.66
N PHE A 683 -0.96 6.80 10.98
CA PHE A 683 0.33 6.53 11.63
C PHE A 683 1.16 5.57 10.80
N ASN A 684 2.27 6.07 10.26
CA ASN A 684 3.22 5.29 9.49
C ASN A 684 4.67 5.77 9.74
N HIS A 685 5.63 4.87 9.52
CA HIS A 685 7.07 5.13 9.63
C HIS A 685 7.86 4.12 8.78
N SER A 686 9.12 4.44 8.46
CA SER A 686 10.01 3.54 7.73
C SER A 686 11.10 2.95 8.63
N ASP A 687 11.78 1.91 8.16
CA ASP A 687 13.06 1.51 8.75
C ASP A 687 14.12 2.59 8.46
N ILE A 688 14.75 3.15 9.50
CA ILE A 688 15.88 4.07 9.31
C ILE A 688 17.02 3.33 8.61
N GLY A 689 17.30 3.73 7.38
CA GLY A 689 18.34 3.15 6.53
C GLY A 689 17.86 2.05 5.58
N GLY A 690 16.57 1.71 5.56
CA GLY A 690 16.00 0.63 4.76
C GLY A 690 16.31 -0.76 5.34
N TYR A 691 15.81 -1.82 4.71
CA TYR A 691 15.93 -3.19 5.19
C TYR A 691 16.70 -4.10 4.23
N CYS A 692 16.29 -4.13 2.96
CA CYS A 692 16.69 -5.17 2.02
C CYS A 692 18.06 -4.88 1.42
N ALA A 693 19.08 -5.56 1.94
CA ALA A 693 20.42 -5.62 1.37
C ALA A 693 20.55 -6.84 0.45
N VAL A 694 21.27 -6.65 -0.65
CA VAL A 694 21.45 -7.67 -1.69
C VAL A 694 22.95 -7.86 -1.92
N ASN A 695 23.42 -9.10 -1.84
CA ASN A 695 24.82 -9.45 -2.03
C ASN A 695 24.96 -10.56 -3.08
N MET A 696 24.54 -10.27 -4.31
CA MET A 696 24.69 -11.17 -5.46
C MET A 696 26.04 -10.93 -6.17
N PRO A 697 26.54 -11.90 -6.95
CA PRO A 697 27.67 -11.65 -7.85
C PRO A 697 27.36 -10.45 -8.76
N MET A 698 28.28 -9.48 -8.83
CA MET A 698 28.17 -8.23 -9.61
C MET A 698 27.06 -7.23 -9.20
N ILE A 699 26.10 -7.60 -8.36
CA ILE A 699 25.02 -6.71 -7.87
C ILE A 699 25.04 -6.68 -6.34
N ARG A 700 25.49 -5.55 -5.79
CA ARG A 700 25.61 -5.34 -4.34
C ARG A 700 24.94 -4.06 -3.91
N TYR A 701 23.97 -4.18 -3.03
CA TYR A 701 23.31 -3.07 -2.35
C TYR A 701 23.60 -3.20 -0.86
N ARG A 702 24.33 -2.22 -0.33
CA ARG A 702 24.69 -2.12 1.08
C ARG A 702 24.39 -0.71 1.55
N ARG A 703 23.90 -0.60 2.77
CA ARG A 703 23.63 0.66 3.42
C ARG A 703 24.94 1.40 3.66
N SER A 704 25.11 2.54 3.01
CA SER A 704 26.20 3.46 3.29
C SER A 704 25.90 4.30 4.53
N GLU A 705 26.95 4.83 5.13
CA GLU A 705 26.85 5.80 6.23
C GLU A 705 26.00 7.03 5.84
N GLU A 706 26.24 7.59 4.65
CA GLU A 706 25.46 8.72 4.14
C GLU A 706 23.97 8.39 4.01
N LEU A 707 23.63 7.23 3.45
CA LEU A 707 22.23 6.81 3.28
C LEU A 707 21.57 6.67 4.65
N LEU A 708 22.26 6.04 5.60
CA LEU A 708 21.76 5.87 6.97
C LEU A 708 21.47 7.22 7.63
N ILE A 709 22.39 8.19 7.54
CA ILE A 709 22.23 9.51 8.18
C ILE A 709 21.11 10.31 7.50
N ARG A 710 21.01 10.31 6.15
CA ARG A 710 19.89 10.97 5.45
C ARG A 710 18.54 10.35 5.80
N TRP A 711 18.50 9.05 6.10
CA TRP A 711 17.28 8.40 6.54
C TRP A 711 16.93 8.70 8.01
N MET A 712 17.93 8.97 8.86
CA MET A 712 17.71 9.53 10.21
C MET A 712 17.14 10.94 10.13
N GLU A 713 17.69 11.79 9.25
CA GLU A 713 17.15 13.13 8.97
C GLU A 713 15.67 13.07 8.58
N LEU A 714 15.32 12.17 7.65
CA LEU A 714 13.96 11.96 7.20
C LEU A 714 13.02 11.51 8.35
N ASN A 715 13.38 10.44 9.07
CA ASN A 715 12.51 9.88 10.11
C ASN A 715 12.45 10.70 11.40
N ALA A 716 13.38 11.64 11.62
CA ALA A 716 13.23 12.61 12.72
C ALA A 716 11.93 13.43 12.58
N PHE A 717 11.38 13.47 11.37
CA PHE A 717 10.12 14.13 10.99
C PHE A 717 9.02 13.13 10.54
N SER A 718 9.03 11.88 11.03
CA SER A 718 7.96 10.89 10.83
C SER A 718 7.22 10.58 12.14
N THR A 719 6.28 9.64 12.16
CA THR A 719 5.49 9.31 13.38
C THR A 719 6.34 8.67 14.48
N VAL A 720 7.21 7.71 14.11
CA VAL A 720 8.07 6.92 15.01
C VAL A 720 9.49 6.87 14.45
N PHE A 721 10.49 7.16 15.28
CA PHE A 721 11.90 7.10 14.92
C PHE A 721 12.50 5.74 15.29
N ARG A 722 12.47 4.78 14.35
CA ARG A 722 12.90 3.39 14.60
C ARG A 722 14.02 2.93 13.66
N THR A 723 15.04 2.29 14.22
CA THR A 723 16.11 1.66 13.42
C THR A 723 15.80 0.20 13.09
N HIS A 724 16.53 -0.34 12.12
CA HIS A 724 16.57 -1.77 11.85
C HIS A 724 17.95 -2.15 11.29
N GLU A 725 18.51 -3.28 11.72
CA GLU A 725 19.78 -3.76 11.18
C GLU A 725 19.73 -4.28 9.72
N GLY A 726 18.54 -4.54 9.19
CA GLY A 726 18.31 -5.18 7.90
C GLY A 726 18.49 -6.71 7.91
N ASN A 727 18.33 -7.32 6.74
CA ASN A 727 18.44 -8.76 6.53
C ASN A 727 19.89 -9.29 6.57
N ILE A 728 20.90 -8.45 6.32
CA ILE A 728 22.33 -8.83 6.39
C ILE A 728 23.11 -7.80 7.24
N PRO A 729 22.96 -7.80 8.58
CA PRO A 729 23.53 -6.78 9.46
C PRO A 729 25.03 -6.55 9.28
N SER A 730 25.79 -7.63 9.11
CA SER A 730 27.27 -7.62 8.99
C SER A 730 27.80 -6.90 7.75
N SER A 731 26.95 -6.66 6.74
CA SER A 731 27.34 -6.00 5.49
C SER A 731 26.89 -4.55 5.38
N ASN A 732 26.11 -4.07 6.35
CA ASN A 732 25.46 -2.76 6.33
C ASN A 732 26.01 -1.86 7.44
N CYS A 733 26.09 -0.57 7.15
CA CYS A 733 26.34 0.43 8.19
C CYS A 733 25.16 0.46 9.18
N GLN A 734 25.46 0.49 10.47
CA GLN A 734 24.52 0.61 11.57
C GLN A 734 24.75 1.94 12.30
N PHE A 735 23.76 2.39 13.06
CA PHE A 735 23.86 3.64 13.80
C PHE A 735 24.98 3.61 14.85
N TYR A 736 25.38 2.41 15.31
CA TYR A 736 26.48 2.19 16.25
C TYR A 736 27.78 1.70 15.56
N SER A 737 27.88 1.73 14.23
CA SER A 737 29.07 1.23 13.52
C SER A 737 30.32 2.06 13.75
N ASN A 738 30.19 3.37 13.95
CA ASN A 738 31.30 4.27 14.23
C ASN A 738 30.82 5.50 15.03
N ARG A 739 31.77 6.33 15.47
CA ARG A 739 31.47 7.52 16.27
C ARG A 739 30.59 8.53 15.52
N ASN A 740 30.78 8.72 14.22
CA ASN A 740 30.00 9.68 13.44
C ASN A 740 28.54 9.24 13.32
N THR A 741 28.27 7.97 12.99
CA THR A 741 26.89 7.48 12.91
C THR A 741 26.17 7.53 14.26
N LEU A 742 26.88 7.26 15.35
CA LEU A 742 26.33 7.34 16.71
C LEU A 742 26.02 8.79 17.11
N ASP A 743 26.94 9.72 16.81
CA ASP A 743 26.73 11.16 17.04
C ASP A 743 25.52 11.69 16.26
N GLN A 744 25.37 11.29 14.98
CA GLN A 744 24.23 11.68 14.16
C GLN A 744 22.92 11.07 14.67
N PHE A 745 22.94 9.80 15.08
CA PHE A 745 21.78 9.16 15.69
C PHE A 745 21.34 9.88 16.97
N ALA A 746 22.29 10.22 17.85
CA ALA A 746 22.04 10.98 19.06
C ALA A 746 21.44 12.36 18.75
N ARG A 747 21.99 13.07 17.75
CA ARG A 747 21.45 14.37 17.29
C ARG A 747 20.00 14.23 16.83
N PHE A 748 19.70 13.28 15.92
CA PHE A 748 18.37 13.15 15.35
C PHE A 748 17.32 12.56 16.30
N ALA A 749 17.72 11.72 17.25
CA ALA A 749 16.85 11.32 18.35
C ALA A 749 16.46 12.52 19.23
N LYS A 750 17.40 13.45 19.50
CA LYS A 750 17.12 14.71 20.22
C LYS A 750 16.22 15.64 19.39
N VAL A 751 16.45 15.76 18.09
CA VAL A 751 15.56 16.51 17.17
C VAL A 751 14.15 15.94 17.21
N TYR A 752 14.00 14.62 17.05
CA TYR A 752 12.72 13.91 17.14
C TYR A 752 12.00 14.19 18.48
N LYS A 753 12.72 14.15 19.61
CA LYS A 753 12.16 14.49 20.92
C LYS A 753 11.77 15.96 21.04
N ALA A 754 12.50 16.87 20.41
CA ALA A 754 12.33 18.32 20.59
C ALA A 754 10.95 18.85 20.14
N TRP A 755 10.28 18.18 19.21
CA TRP A 755 8.93 18.52 18.76
C TRP A 755 7.84 17.54 19.23
N LYS A 756 8.14 16.67 20.21
CA LYS A 756 7.19 15.69 20.81
C LYS A 756 5.83 16.33 21.18
N PHE A 757 5.83 17.56 21.71
CA PHE A 757 4.60 18.27 22.10
C PHE A 757 3.64 18.46 20.92
N TYR A 758 4.16 18.74 19.72
CA TYR A 758 3.35 18.88 18.51
C TYR A 758 2.94 17.51 17.98
N ARG A 759 3.84 16.53 18.02
CA ARG A 759 3.56 15.13 17.66
C ARG A 759 2.37 14.58 18.44
N ILE A 760 2.29 14.81 19.75
CA ILE A 760 1.16 14.38 20.59
C ILE A 760 -0.16 15.01 20.10
N LYS A 761 -0.14 16.30 19.73
CA LYS A 761 -1.33 16.97 19.15
C LYS A 761 -1.74 16.31 17.84
N LEU A 762 -0.79 15.99 16.96
CA LEU A 762 -1.07 15.32 15.69
C LEU A 762 -1.57 13.88 15.88
N VAL A 763 -1.04 13.15 16.87
CA VAL A 763 -1.52 11.80 17.22
C VAL A 763 -2.95 11.84 17.74
N LYS A 764 -3.29 12.86 18.54
CA LYS A 764 -4.68 13.08 18.97
C LYS A 764 -5.59 13.45 17.79
N GLU A 765 -5.15 14.36 16.93
CA GLU A 765 -5.89 14.74 15.72
C GLU A 765 -6.14 13.55 14.79
N ALA A 766 -5.14 12.70 14.60
CA ALA A 766 -5.25 11.46 13.84
C ALA A 766 -6.27 10.49 14.44
N ALA A 767 -6.28 10.30 15.77
CA ALA A 767 -7.27 9.44 16.42
C ALA A 767 -8.70 10.01 16.34
N GLU A 768 -8.84 11.33 16.40
CA GLU A 768 -10.13 12.02 16.38
C GLU A 768 -10.70 12.21 14.98
N LYS A 769 -9.84 12.47 13.98
CA LYS A 769 -10.23 12.89 12.62
C LYS A 769 -9.71 11.95 11.52
N GLY A 770 -8.74 11.09 11.80
CA GLY A 770 -8.14 10.19 10.80
C GLY A 770 -7.07 10.87 9.92
N LEU A 771 -6.70 12.11 10.21
CA LEU A 771 -5.70 12.83 9.43
C LEU A 771 -4.29 12.30 9.70
N PRO A 772 -3.46 12.11 8.67
CA PRO A 772 -2.11 11.59 8.86
C PRO A 772 -1.18 12.61 9.51
N VAL A 773 -0.20 12.11 10.27
CA VAL A 773 0.85 12.94 10.89
C VAL A 773 1.75 13.56 9.82
N VAL A 774 2.17 12.77 8.83
CA VAL A 774 2.93 13.20 7.66
C VAL A 774 1.96 13.39 6.49
N ARG A 775 1.98 14.56 5.84
CA ARG A 775 0.94 14.96 4.88
C ARG A 775 1.54 15.34 3.54
N HIS A 776 0.95 14.83 2.47
CA HIS A 776 1.15 15.40 1.14
C HIS A 776 0.59 16.83 1.11
N LEU A 777 1.26 17.76 0.43
CA LEU A 777 0.83 19.17 0.38
C LEU A 777 -0.58 19.33 -0.21
N PHE A 778 -0.99 18.43 -1.10
CA PHE A 778 -2.35 18.36 -1.68
C PHE A 778 -3.45 18.43 -0.61
N LEU A 779 -3.20 17.90 0.59
CA LEU A 779 -4.18 17.90 1.67
C LEU A 779 -4.57 19.32 2.13
N HIS A 780 -3.62 20.26 2.04
CA HIS A 780 -3.79 21.64 2.50
C HIS A 780 -3.82 22.67 1.36
N TYR A 781 -3.28 22.32 0.20
CA TYR A 781 -3.21 23.19 -0.98
C TYR A 781 -3.76 22.45 -2.22
N PRO A 782 -5.05 22.05 -2.22
CA PRO A 782 -5.61 21.22 -3.28
C PRO A 782 -5.80 21.93 -4.63
N ASP A 783 -5.76 23.26 -4.65
CA ASP A 783 -5.92 24.06 -5.87
C ASP A 783 -4.56 24.47 -6.49
N ASP A 784 -3.44 24.10 -5.86
CA ASP A 784 -2.10 24.45 -6.31
C ASP A 784 -1.57 23.42 -7.33
N GLU A 785 -1.41 23.86 -8.57
CA GLU A 785 -0.97 23.00 -9.68
C GLU A 785 0.45 22.44 -9.51
N HIS A 786 1.35 23.19 -8.87
CA HIS A 786 2.70 22.70 -8.59
C HIS A 786 2.67 21.58 -7.56
N VAL A 787 1.81 21.70 -6.53
CA VAL A 787 1.64 20.69 -5.49
C VAL A 787 1.22 19.34 -6.06
N HIS A 788 0.39 19.33 -7.11
CA HIS A 788 -0.02 18.08 -7.77
C HIS A 788 1.13 17.34 -8.48
N SER A 789 2.23 18.03 -8.80
CA SER A 789 3.43 17.44 -9.42
C SER A 789 4.40 16.83 -8.42
N LEU A 790 4.25 17.17 -7.13
CA LEU A 790 5.10 16.66 -6.05
C LEU A 790 4.80 15.18 -5.80
N SER A 791 5.84 14.43 -5.46
CA SER A 791 5.73 13.01 -5.12
C SER A 791 6.52 12.66 -3.87
N TYR A 792 7.83 12.90 -3.87
CA TYR A 792 8.72 12.58 -2.75
C TYR A 792 9.60 13.77 -2.34
N GLN A 793 9.54 14.88 -3.10
CA GLN A 793 10.47 16.00 -2.97
C GLN A 793 10.32 16.73 -1.64
N GLN A 794 9.11 16.79 -1.10
CA GLN A 794 8.80 17.47 0.16
C GLN A 794 7.47 17.01 0.73
N PHE A 795 7.29 17.22 2.03
CA PHE A 795 6.06 16.89 2.74
C PHE A 795 5.85 17.82 3.93
N LEU A 796 4.63 17.81 4.47
CA LEU A 796 4.31 18.51 5.72
C LEU A 796 4.30 17.54 6.89
N VAL A 797 4.71 18.01 8.07
CA VAL A 797 4.35 17.35 9.34
C VAL A 797 3.27 18.17 10.00
N GLY A 798 2.08 17.59 10.06
CA GLY A 798 0.87 18.33 10.38
C GLY A 798 0.63 19.49 9.41
N SER A 799 0.26 20.65 9.94
CA SER A 799 0.08 21.90 9.21
C SER A 799 1.26 22.87 9.33
N GLU A 800 2.21 22.59 10.23
CA GLU A 800 3.15 23.61 10.70
C GLU A 800 4.57 23.46 10.15
N PHE A 801 5.04 22.22 9.94
CA PHE A 801 6.37 21.98 9.38
C PHE A 801 6.31 21.65 7.90
N LEU A 802 7.27 22.15 7.13
CA LEU A 802 7.58 21.74 5.77
C LEU A 802 8.98 21.12 5.75
N VAL A 803 9.09 19.89 5.27
CA VAL A 803 10.34 19.13 5.22
C VAL A 803 10.69 18.84 3.76
N VAL A 804 11.92 19.16 3.39
CA VAL A 804 12.47 18.95 2.03
C VAL A 804 13.71 18.05 2.16
N PRO A 805 13.53 16.72 2.17
CA PRO A 805 14.61 15.79 2.46
C PRO A 805 15.65 15.71 1.33
N VAL A 806 16.91 15.43 1.70
CA VAL A 806 17.96 15.08 0.73
C VAL A 806 17.84 13.60 0.38
N LEU A 807 17.40 13.31 -0.84
CA LEU A 807 17.07 11.94 -1.29
C LEU A 807 18.02 11.43 -2.39
N ASP A 808 19.14 12.11 -2.61
CA ASP A 808 20.13 11.74 -3.61
C ASP A 808 21.54 11.80 -3.01
N ARG A 809 22.36 10.81 -3.37
CA ARG A 809 23.73 10.66 -2.88
C ARG A 809 24.60 11.87 -3.22
N GLY A 810 25.39 12.32 -2.26
CA GLY A 810 26.39 13.40 -2.38
C GLY A 810 25.79 14.80 -2.43
N LYS A 811 24.46 14.95 -2.32
CA LYS A 811 23.81 16.26 -2.39
C LYS A 811 23.87 16.98 -1.06
N LYS A 812 24.08 18.30 -1.15
CA LYS A 812 24.11 19.24 -0.01
C LYS A 812 23.15 20.41 -0.21
N GLU A 813 22.33 20.36 -1.25
CA GLU A 813 21.33 21.38 -1.56
C GLU A 813 20.09 20.69 -2.12
N VAL A 814 18.93 21.27 -1.85
CA VAL A 814 17.64 20.81 -2.36
C VAL A 814 16.84 21.98 -2.90
N LYS A 815 15.94 21.70 -3.83
CA LYS A 815 14.99 22.68 -4.34
C LYS A 815 13.68 22.54 -3.57
N ALA A 816 13.32 23.58 -2.82
CA ALA A 816 12.10 23.63 -2.03
C ALA A 816 11.03 24.44 -2.77
N TYR A 817 9.78 23.99 -2.75
CA TYR A 817 8.60 24.76 -3.14
C TYR A 817 7.86 25.26 -1.89
N PHE A 818 7.59 26.56 -1.82
CA PHE A 818 6.87 27.18 -0.73
C PHE A 818 5.46 27.56 -1.19
N PRO A 819 4.41 26.86 -0.73
CA PRO A 819 3.04 27.32 -0.94
C PRO A 819 2.80 28.61 -0.13
N VAL A 820 2.18 29.60 -0.77
CA VAL A 820 1.86 30.93 -0.18
C VAL A 820 0.43 31.38 -0.47
N SER A 821 -0.41 30.50 -1.01
CA SER A 821 -1.80 30.83 -1.36
C SER A 821 -2.66 31.23 -0.15
N GLY A 822 -2.28 30.83 1.07
CA GLY A 822 -2.89 31.27 2.33
C GLY A 822 -2.16 32.43 3.03
N GLY A 823 -1.20 33.08 2.36
CA GLY A 823 -0.37 34.13 2.95
C GLY A 823 0.72 33.61 3.89
N GLU A 824 1.03 32.31 3.84
CA GLU A 824 2.05 31.69 4.67
C GLU A 824 3.43 32.29 4.45
N ILE A 825 4.16 32.42 5.55
CA ILE A 825 5.57 32.79 5.57
C ILE A 825 6.31 31.63 6.23
N TRP A 826 7.40 31.18 5.61
CA TRP A 826 8.15 30.02 6.08
C TRP A 826 9.49 30.45 6.68
N GLN A 827 9.89 29.82 7.77
CA GLN A 827 11.16 30.11 8.45
C GLN A 827 12.00 28.85 8.52
N HIS A 828 13.24 28.93 8.06
CA HIS A 828 14.19 27.81 8.11
C HIS A 828 14.63 27.55 9.55
N VAL A 829 14.46 26.30 10.00
CA VAL A 829 14.59 25.94 11.43
C VAL A 829 16.01 26.12 11.97
N TRP A 830 17.03 25.90 11.14
CA TRP A 830 18.43 25.94 11.59
C TRP A 830 19.04 27.34 11.55
N THR A 831 18.65 28.17 10.56
CA THR A 831 19.27 29.49 10.34
C THR A 831 18.36 30.64 10.74
N GLY A 832 17.08 30.39 10.98
CA GLY A 832 16.07 31.42 11.21
C GLY A 832 15.72 32.26 9.98
N ARG A 833 16.35 32.00 8.81
CA ARG A 833 16.07 32.73 7.56
C ARG A 833 14.61 32.57 7.17
N VAL A 834 13.97 33.70 6.86
CA VAL A 834 12.57 33.77 6.46
C VAL A 834 12.45 33.74 4.93
N PHE A 835 11.46 33.01 4.45
CA PHE A 835 11.11 32.81 3.05
C PHE A 835 9.68 33.31 2.85
N THR A 836 9.56 34.41 2.12
CA THR A 836 8.30 35.09 1.78
C THR A 836 8.12 35.13 0.28
N LYS A 837 6.88 35.34 -0.16
CA LYS A 837 6.55 35.55 -1.57
C LYS A 837 7.45 36.65 -2.16
N PRO A 838 8.17 36.39 -3.27
CA PRO A 838 8.94 37.42 -3.96
C PRO A 838 8.03 38.60 -4.35
N LEU A 839 8.54 39.83 -4.27
CA LEU A 839 7.88 41.02 -4.79
C LEU A 839 7.88 40.96 -6.32
N ASP A 840 6.86 40.28 -6.85
CA ASP A 840 6.55 40.22 -8.27
C ASP A 840 5.67 41.44 -8.62
N ASN A 841 6.15 42.30 -9.53
CA ASN A 841 5.41 43.44 -10.09
C ASN A 841 4.46 43.04 -11.24
N SER A 842 4.27 41.74 -11.50
CA SER A 842 3.50 41.21 -12.62
C SER A 842 1.99 41.08 -12.33
N GLY A 843 1.56 41.36 -11.11
CA GLY A 843 0.15 41.36 -10.72
C GLY A 843 -0.53 39.99 -10.76
N LYS A 844 0.23 38.89 -10.95
CA LYS A 844 -0.30 37.53 -10.92
C LYS A 844 -0.36 36.99 -9.49
N ASN A 845 -1.51 36.41 -9.13
CA ASN A 845 -1.64 35.62 -7.90
C ASN A 845 -0.80 34.34 -8.01
N GLN A 846 0.48 34.40 -7.67
CA GLN A 846 1.31 33.21 -7.51
C GLN A 846 0.80 32.36 -6.34
N GLN A 847 0.64 31.05 -6.57
CA GLN A 847 0.23 30.06 -5.56
C GLN A 847 1.40 29.65 -4.64
N GLY A 848 2.63 29.80 -5.12
CA GLY A 848 3.88 29.51 -4.41
C GLY A 848 5.10 29.91 -5.23
N PHE A 849 6.29 29.64 -4.69
CA PHE A 849 7.58 29.89 -5.35
C PHE A 849 8.62 28.83 -4.96
N GLU A 850 9.65 28.66 -5.78
CA GLU A 850 10.75 27.74 -5.50
C GLU A 850 12.02 28.47 -5.04
N ALA A 851 12.81 27.84 -4.18
CA ALA A 851 14.17 28.30 -3.84
C ALA A 851 15.13 27.13 -3.63
N TRP A 852 16.42 27.37 -3.89
CA TRP A 852 17.50 26.45 -3.53
C TRP A 852 17.91 26.66 -2.08
N ILE A 853 18.01 25.56 -1.35
CA ILE A 853 18.25 25.54 0.08
C ILE A 853 19.45 24.63 0.36
N GLU A 854 20.42 25.16 1.11
CA GLU A 854 21.51 24.36 1.66
C GLU A 854 20.98 23.34 2.67
N ALA A 855 21.38 22.09 2.48
CA ALA A 855 21.03 20.94 3.30
C ALA A 855 22.24 20.00 3.49
N PRO A 856 23.34 20.45 4.12
CA PRO A 856 24.46 19.57 4.46
C PRO A 856 24.01 18.46 5.44
N ILE A 857 24.81 17.41 5.58
CA ILE A 857 24.54 16.33 6.54
C ILE A 857 24.42 16.93 7.95
N GLY A 858 23.36 16.55 8.67
CA GLY A 858 23.05 17.06 10.01
C GLY A 858 22.06 18.24 10.02
N TYR A 859 21.81 18.86 8.87
CA TYR A 859 20.98 20.05 8.70
C TYR A 859 20.05 19.91 7.49
N PRO A 860 19.05 19.00 7.54
CA PRO A 860 18.09 18.83 6.45
C PRO A 860 17.27 20.11 6.24
N ALA A 861 16.82 20.40 5.02
CA ALA A 861 16.00 21.59 4.78
C ALA A 861 14.61 21.42 5.44
N VAL A 862 14.42 22.12 6.55
CA VAL A 862 13.20 22.07 7.36
C VAL A 862 12.75 23.48 7.67
N PHE A 863 11.45 23.71 7.53
CA PHE A 863 10.82 25.01 7.73
C PHE A 863 9.63 24.87 8.66
N VAL A 864 9.32 25.96 9.36
CA VAL A 864 8.09 26.13 10.12
C VAL A 864 7.36 27.37 9.65
N LYS A 865 6.04 27.44 9.82
CA LYS A 865 5.30 28.68 9.64
C LYS A 865 5.81 29.77 10.60
N HIS A 866 6.16 30.93 10.06
CA HIS A 866 6.66 32.08 10.82
C HIS A 866 5.57 32.59 11.78
N GLY A 867 5.94 32.83 13.04
CA GLY A 867 5.00 33.22 14.09
C GLY A 867 4.12 32.09 14.63
N SER A 868 4.31 30.84 14.16
CA SER A 868 3.63 29.69 14.76
C SER A 868 4.06 29.48 16.20
N SER A 869 3.12 29.20 17.10
CA SER A 869 3.43 28.77 18.48
C SER A 869 4.17 27.43 18.54
N ILE A 870 4.10 26.62 17.47
CA ILE A 870 4.93 25.43 17.29
C ILE A 870 6.35 25.83 16.87
N GLY A 871 6.47 26.95 16.16
CA GLY A 871 7.69 27.57 15.66
C GLY A 871 8.51 28.39 16.66
N ASP A 872 7.99 28.66 17.86
CA ASP A 872 8.73 29.21 19.02
C ASP A 872 9.74 28.19 19.60
N MET A 873 10.53 27.60 18.69
CA MET A 873 11.47 26.49 18.85
C MET A 873 12.74 26.92 19.58
N LYS A 874 12.60 27.45 20.79
CA LYS A 874 13.72 27.60 21.74
C LYS A 874 14.40 26.26 22.06
N SER A 875 13.86 25.10 21.69
CA SER A 875 14.46 23.78 21.92
C SER A 875 15.47 23.39 20.82
N LEU A 876 15.07 23.29 19.55
CA LEU A 876 15.92 22.81 18.46
C LEU A 876 17.19 23.65 18.25
N VAL A 877 17.06 24.98 18.28
CA VAL A 877 18.20 25.91 18.11
C VAL A 877 19.09 25.95 19.36
N LYS A 878 18.54 25.88 20.59
CA LYS A 878 19.37 25.81 21.82
C LYS A 878 20.15 24.51 21.93
N PHE A 879 19.60 23.39 21.44
CA PHE A 879 20.33 22.12 21.37
C PHE A 879 21.58 22.24 20.49
N ASP A 880 21.50 22.97 19.37
CA ASP A 880 22.63 23.15 18.48
C ASP A 880 23.73 24.04 19.10
N ILE A 881 23.35 25.18 19.68
CA ILE A 881 24.30 26.11 20.32
C ILE A 881 25.05 25.43 21.49
N LYS A 882 24.36 24.65 22.34
CA LYS A 882 25.02 23.88 23.40
C LYS A 882 25.95 22.79 22.84
N SER A 883 25.55 22.10 21.76
CA SER A 883 26.35 21.03 21.16
C SER A 883 27.61 21.54 20.45
N LEU A 884 27.52 22.70 19.79
CA LEU A 884 28.63 23.42 19.19
C LEU A 884 29.59 23.97 20.27
N GLN A 885 29.04 24.54 21.34
CA GLN A 885 29.84 25.01 22.49
C GLN A 885 30.52 23.85 23.24
N LEU A 886 29.88 22.69 23.38
CA LEU A 886 30.47 21.48 23.98
C LEU A 886 31.57 20.86 23.10
N ARG A 887 31.45 20.93 21.77
CA ARG A 887 32.51 20.49 20.85
C ARG A 887 33.72 21.41 20.90
N ASN A 888 33.51 22.73 20.90
CA ASN A 888 34.60 23.70 21.01
C ASN A 888 35.30 23.66 22.38
N SER A 889 34.57 23.37 23.47
CA SER A 889 35.15 23.22 24.80
C SER A 889 35.88 21.89 24.99
N ARG A 890 35.42 20.78 24.40
CA ARG A 890 36.18 19.50 24.39
C ARG A 890 37.44 19.57 23.51
N SER A 891 37.43 20.30 22.40
CA SER A 891 38.65 20.51 21.59
C SER A 891 39.66 21.45 22.26
N LEU A 892 39.23 22.29 23.22
CA LEU A 892 40.10 23.16 24.02
C LEU A 892 40.62 22.48 25.31
N LEU A 893 40.04 21.34 25.72
CA LEU A 893 40.42 20.61 26.95
C LEU A 893 41.33 19.40 26.69
N GLU A 894 41.65 19.08 25.45
CA GLU A 894 42.69 18.11 25.07
C GLU A 894 43.99 18.82 24.65
N LEU A 895 44.56 19.60 25.56
CA LEU A 895 45.99 19.89 25.57
C LEU A 895 46.56 19.20 26.82
N PRO A 896 47.57 18.32 26.71
CA PRO A 896 48.07 17.61 27.87
C PRO A 896 48.76 18.60 28.81
N GLN A 897 48.14 18.85 29.97
CA GLN A 897 48.84 19.42 31.12
C GLN A 897 49.91 18.43 31.55
N THR A 898 51.17 18.76 31.24
CA THR A 898 52.34 18.12 31.80
C THR A 898 52.41 18.47 33.29
N GLY A 899 52.12 17.50 34.15
CA GLY A 899 52.20 17.69 35.59
C GLY A 899 51.95 16.42 36.38
N THR A 900 53.00 15.95 37.05
CA THR A 900 52.99 15.00 38.17
C THR A 900 52.64 13.53 37.91
N LEU A 901 53.69 12.75 37.60
CA LEU A 901 53.81 11.37 38.09
C LEU A 901 55.27 11.07 38.46
N ALA A 902 55.74 11.73 39.51
CA ALA A 902 56.97 11.38 40.21
C ALA A 902 56.62 10.53 41.43
N ALA A 903 56.65 9.19 41.29
CA ALA A 903 56.96 8.24 42.36
C ALA A 903 56.76 6.79 41.89
N ARG A 904 57.79 6.20 41.28
CA ARG A 904 58.23 4.78 41.42
C ARG A 904 59.02 4.38 40.19
N MET A 905 60.34 4.34 40.33
CA MET A 905 61.23 3.24 39.95
C MET A 905 62.65 3.77 39.82
N GLU A 906 63.36 3.80 40.96
CA GLU A 906 64.81 3.69 40.95
C GLU A 906 65.18 2.23 40.65
N LYS A 907 65.88 1.97 39.54
CA LYS A 907 67.28 1.48 39.53
C LYS A 907 67.67 0.84 38.19
N LYS A 908 68.77 1.40 37.66
CA LYS A 908 69.89 0.79 36.94
C LYS A 908 69.86 0.70 35.41
N GLY A 909 70.83 1.42 34.84
CA GLY A 909 71.53 1.16 33.56
C GLY A 909 70.82 1.78 32.37
N GLY A 910 71.39 2.66 31.56
CA GLY A 910 72.79 2.94 31.27
C GLY A 910 72.97 2.86 29.75
N VAL A 911 73.43 3.98 29.17
CA VAL A 911 74.18 4.09 27.90
C VAL A 911 73.38 4.40 26.60
N ASP A 912 73.82 5.52 26.02
CA ASP A 912 73.88 6.02 24.64
C ASP A 912 72.65 6.49 23.85
N ILE A 913 72.67 7.81 23.60
CA ILE A 913 71.99 8.57 22.55
C ILE A 913 72.96 8.70 21.37
N PRO A 914 72.50 8.49 20.12
CA PRO A 914 72.96 9.31 19.01
C PRO A 914 71.85 10.26 18.56
N ASN A 915 72.24 11.54 18.50
CA ASN A 915 71.58 12.58 17.71
C ASN A 915 71.39 12.11 16.27
N ASP A 916 70.19 12.27 15.72
CA ASP A 916 70.10 12.72 14.34
C ASP A 916 68.86 13.59 14.11
N GLY A 917 69.09 14.67 13.39
CA GLY A 917 68.17 15.79 13.23
C GLY A 917 67.02 15.50 12.29
N ALA A 918 65.80 15.65 12.77
CA ALA A 918 64.61 15.79 11.93
C ALA A 918 63.44 16.48 12.67
N LEU A 919 63.73 17.46 13.53
CA LEU A 919 62.70 18.22 14.25
C LEU A 919 62.94 19.74 14.23
N GLN A 920 63.39 20.26 13.09
CA GLN A 920 63.43 21.70 12.82
C GLN A 920 62.90 22.03 11.41
N GLN A 921 61.94 21.24 10.93
CA GLN A 921 61.21 21.52 9.68
C GLN A 921 59.69 21.35 9.80
N TYR A 922 59.17 21.14 11.02
CA TYR A 922 57.75 20.95 11.30
C TYR A 922 57.12 22.05 12.19
N ILE A 923 57.90 23.03 12.64
CA ILE A 923 57.41 24.12 13.52
C ILE A 923 57.15 25.43 12.75
N ASP A 924 57.68 25.61 11.54
CA ASP A 924 57.41 26.81 10.73
C ASP A 924 56.24 26.65 9.73
N VAL A 925 55.58 25.49 9.68
CA VAL A 925 54.34 25.28 8.90
C VAL A 925 53.08 25.34 9.78
N ALA A 926 53.22 25.24 11.11
CA ALA A 926 52.08 25.20 12.04
C ALA A 926 51.72 26.56 12.67
N LEU A 927 52.52 27.62 12.45
CA LEU A 927 52.24 28.97 12.97
C LEU A 927 51.94 30.02 11.89
N GLY A 928 51.87 29.63 10.61
CA GLY A 928 51.41 30.48 9.50
C GLY A 928 49.98 30.19 9.02
N ALA A 929 49.26 29.26 9.65
CA ALA A 929 47.95 28.76 9.18
C ALA A 929 46.77 29.09 10.12
N ASN A 930 46.93 30.05 11.04
CA ASN A 930 45.86 30.49 11.94
C ASN A 930 45.48 31.99 11.80
N GLU A 931 46.00 32.68 10.77
CA GLU A 931 45.53 34.01 10.35
C GLU A 931 44.88 34.02 8.95
N ALA A 932 44.61 32.85 8.35
CA ALA A 932 43.97 32.73 7.04
C ALA A 932 42.51 32.21 7.07
N LEU A 933 41.82 32.32 8.20
CA LEU A 933 40.39 31.97 8.34
C LEU A 933 39.54 33.05 9.04
N ILE A 934 40.13 34.24 9.22
CA ILE A 934 39.43 35.50 9.52
C ILE A 934 39.98 36.54 8.53
N GLY A 935 39.64 36.36 7.26
CA GLY A 935 40.22 37.16 6.17
C GLY A 935 39.89 36.62 4.79
N PHE A 936 38.66 36.15 4.58
CA PHE A 936 38.16 35.78 3.25
C PHE A 936 36.66 36.12 3.12
N PHE A 937 36.32 37.34 3.54
CA PHE A 937 35.17 38.10 3.07
C PHE A 937 35.60 39.57 3.06
N ASP A 938 36.39 39.94 2.04
CA ASP A 938 36.20 41.15 1.23
C ASP A 938 37.43 41.49 0.38
N GLY A 939 37.18 41.74 -0.92
CA GLY A 939 38.00 42.61 -1.76
C GLY A 939 38.66 41.97 -2.98
N TYR A 940 38.02 42.07 -4.16
CA TYR A 940 38.63 42.67 -5.35
C TYR A 940 37.55 43.22 -6.33
N MET A 941 37.45 44.56 -6.34
CA MET A 941 37.18 45.50 -7.46
C MET A 941 35.81 45.58 -8.18
N ALA A 942 34.97 46.54 -7.74
CA ALA A 942 34.62 47.87 -8.35
C ALA A 942 34.51 48.04 -9.90
N PRO A 943 33.63 48.96 -10.44
CA PRO A 943 33.43 50.33 -9.90
C PRO A 943 32.01 50.97 -9.84
N GLU A 944 31.93 51.91 -8.89
CA GLU A 944 31.19 53.21 -8.82
C GLU A 944 29.63 53.21 -8.86
N VAL A 945 28.88 53.91 -7.98
CA VAL A 945 28.96 55.33 -7.55
C VAL A 945 28.25 55.53 -6.18
N GLU A 946 28.88 56.34 -5.33
CA GLU A 946 28.40 57.26 -4.25
C GLU A 946 27.02 57.06 -3.57
N ASN A 947 26.93 57.02 -2.23
CA ASN A 947 27.02 58.16 -1.29
C ASN A 947 26.58 57.76 0.15
N HIS A 948 27.34 58.27 1.12
CA HIS A 948 27.07 58.55 2.54
C HIS A 948 25.94 57.85 3.31
N VAL A 949 26.29 57.23 4.46
CA VAL A 949 26.04 57.70 5.85
C VAL A 949 26.27 56.54 6.82
N ILE A 950 27.25 56.67 7.74
CA ILE A 950 27.33 55.89 9.00
C ILE A 950 27.76 56.83 10.12
N LEU A 951 27.06 56.76 11.25
CA LEU A 951 27.55 56.47 12.62
C LEU A 951 26.42 56.86 13.60
N GLN A 952 25.79 55.92 14.29
CA GLN A 952 26.23 55.29 15.56
C GLN A 952 26.61 56.35 16.62
N ALA A 953 26.20 56.26 17.88
CA ALA A 953 25.91 55.10 18.70
C ALA A 953 24.96 55.48 19.84
N ASP A 954 24.34 54.50 20.50
CA ASP A 954 24.69 54.23 21.89
C ASP A 954 24.15 52.88 22.38
N TRP A 955 24.99 52.22 23.16
CA TRP A 955 24.78 50.97 23.88
C TRP A 955 24.06 51.22 25.21
N ALA A 956 23.21 50.28 25.65
CA ALA A 956 23.08 49.92 27.08
C ALA A 956 22.36 48.58 27.26
N GLU A 957 22.81 47.85 28.28
CA GLU A 957 22.51 46.48 28.71
C GLU A 957 21.08 46.25 29.25
N GLN A 958 20.52 45.06 28.99
CA GLN A 958 20.12 44.06 30.00
C GLN A 958 19.67 42.73 29.35
#